data_AF-A0A9D1T829-F1
#
_entry.id   AF-A0A9D1T829-F1
#
_cell.length_a   1.000
_cell.length_b   1.000
_cell.length_c   1.000
_cell.angle_alpha   90.00
_cell.angle_beta   90.00
_cell.angle_gamma   90.00
#
_symmetry.space_group_name_H-M   'P 1'
#
loop_
_entity.id
_entity.type
_entity.pdbx_description
1 polymer ?
#
loop_
_entity_poly.entity_id
_entity_poly.type
_entity_poly.pdbx_seq_one_letter_code
_entity_poly.pdbx_strand_id
1 'polypeptide(L)'
;MDISGVYLCSRCMRPIEEETVCPYCGYDHREQENENPALSRGTLLNGRYQLGSVIGAGGFGITYAAYDEVLQTPVAIKEYFPREFASRDTEETDDLQVPEENRSLYQVGREHFIREARVLGMMKNIRGVVTVQDYFEENETAYIVMEYIRGTPLEAYAGKVKPGQLFAMLREPIDALVVLHKQGILHRDITPSNLLVQEDGSVKLIDFGAAARMDREQSMILITKRYAPLEQYGTSGQALGPWTDIYGLCATIYQVLTGEAPPDALSRSQKDELIPLKKRRLKLKNWQARAVMKGLEVNPKKRPQSMEEFKSILYNTPMPEEIRLRRKIRRQYGVATAGILLAGAGIFWAVTGSWAPSRTLLDVNETDFKDYSPSEDDRADADVLGNSAYRRSQIGSITFLDSRKEAGEDAWDVSDEGDGSVLAWVQPTEDDASLYDLYIGAEGGVKANENCSYAFAGFENASQITFAGHFDTGEAVSMTGMFQGCVGLTGIDLTGFRTEKVREFDQMFSRCYSLTSLDVSMFDTAGADNFSGMFRYCESLVSLELGEFDTKAARDLNAMFEGCEALTELLADGLDTAGAEDLSSMFEDCASLKTLDVSGFDTSRATDMNSMFKGCSSLEALDVSGFDTSRVKRMSSLFEDCGSLKTLDLAGWDTSLTENMNSLFHGCASLEELNLESLDTSRVTSMSYMFADCASLTSLNLEGLDVSQVTSMAGMFSGCGNLSSLLLSGWDTSGAESMSYMFADCFNLETVDVSGFDTSGVKDLSSMFSGCRSLRELNLKNFANPRAEDMSWMFQECYSLKELDLSGFGTSRAEDMSWMFSDCVSLTGLDLTGWDTKHVSDMRYMFSNCRSLADLDLTNLDTSALQFDSGMLDGTVWEGKELSQVLPLTGILLEPEKVDFQGIDWEYADGSDAGVFGNSAIRRSQIGSITFVDTTAEAEENAWDVSMAGDGSVLAWTKQSGALYDLYIGGEGGVKAGENARALFACFDHVRDIRFNGNFHTEETADMSILFYHCRALEELDLSGFDTAQTVTMRGMFEGCENLKKVNLAGFSTERVTDMAFLFYGCSSLKEADVSGFDTSRVTDMSGMFYNCMELEELDVSGFDTGNAAAMSWMFYSCIRLEELDVSGFDTSKTTAMRSMFYDCRQLTSLDVRGFDTGNVTDMGYMFYGCSSLRELDVSGFETGLAQDMSYMFYGCLDLAELDLSGFDMERVRFTEGMLTGTVLESE
;
A
#
# COMPACT_ATOMS: atom_id res chain seq x y z
N MET A 1 -6.69 -9.45 56.71
CA MET A 1 -5.44 -10.22 56.65
C MET A 1 -4.43 -9.48 57.50
N ASP A 2 -3.71 -10.17 58.38
CA ASP A 2 -2.67 -9.57 59.20
C ASP A 2 -1.35 -9.65 58.44
N ILE A 3 -0.80 -8.49 58.06
CA ILE A 3 0.49 -8.37 57.40
C ILE A 3 1.41 -7.59 58.33
N SER A 4 2.30 -8.30 59.02
CA SER A 4 3.27 -7.71 59.95
C SER A 4 2.65 -6.77 61.02
N GLY A 5 1.45 -7.07 61.51
CA GLY A 5 0.75 -6.28 62.53
C GLY A 5 -0.16 -5.18 62.00
N VAL A 6 -0.35 -5.09 60.67
CA VAL A 6 -1.34 -4.22 60.04
C VAL A 6 -2.46 -5.07 59.45
N TYR A 7 -3.70 -4.84 59.89
CA TYR A 7 -4.87 -5.51 59.34
C TYR A 7 -5.30 -4.84 58.03
N LEU A 8 -5.14 -5.54 56.91
CA LEU A 8 -5.65 -5.11 55.60
C LEU A 8 -6.94 -5.85 55.25
N CYS A 9 -7.89 -5.15 54.62
CA CYS A 9 -9.04 -5.79 53.98
C CYS A 9 -8.57 -6.71 52.85
N SER A 10 -8.93 -8.00 52.88
CA SER A 10 -8.56 -8.98 51.85
C SER A 10 -9.06 -8.67 50.45
N ARG A 11 -10.11 -7.84 50.27
CA ARG A 11 -10.63 -7.49 48.96
C ARG A 11 -10.05 -6.19 48.42
N CYS A 12 -10.15 -5.10 49.20
CA CYS A 12 -9.72 -3.78 48.75
C CYS A 12 -8.31 -3.39 49.18
N MET A 13 -7.61 -4.20 49.97
CA MET A 13 -6.25 -3.92 50.45
C MET A 13 -6.08 -2.55 51.13
N ARG A 14 -7.13 -2.07 51.82
CA ARG A 14 -7.04 -0.90 52.70
C ARG A 14 -6.83 -1.34 54.15
N PRO A 15 -6.06 -0.58 54.96
CA PRO A 15 -6.00 -0.81 56.40
C PRO A 15 -7.36 -0.69 57.07
N ILE A 16 -7.69 -1.63 57.95
CA ILE A 16 -8.94 -1.73 58.72
C ILE A 16 -8.62 -2.01 60.20
N GLU A 17 -9.52 -1.65 61.13
CA GLU A 17 -9.35 -1.87 62.57
C GLU A 17 -10.06 -3.16 63.00
N GLU A 18 -9.48 -4.36 62.78
CA GLU A 18 -10.07 -5.68 63.11
C GLU A 18 -11.58 -5.84 62.80
N GLU A 19 -12.11 -5.06 61.84
CA GLU A 19 -13.53 -5.03 61.56
C GLU A 19 -13.95 -6.27 60.78
N THR A 20 -15.08 -6.88 61.16
CA THR A 20 -15.62 -8.04 60.44
C THR A 20 -16.15 -7.67 59.05
N VAL A 21 -16.53 -6.41 58.83
CA VAL A 21 -16.99 -5.90 57.54
C VAL A 21 -16.15 -4.67 57.19
N CYS A 22 -15.53 -4.68 56.02
CA CYS A 22 -14.68 -3.59 55.59
C CYS A 22 -15.48 -2.28 55.40
N PRO A 23 -15.12 -1.18 56.07
CA PRO A 23 -15.85 0.09 55.95
C PRO A 23 -15.68 0.77 54.59
N TYR A 24 -14.69 0.35 53.79
CA TYR A 24 -14.40 0.96 52.48
C TYR A 24 -15.10 0.26 51.32
N CYS A 25 -15.09 -1.07 51.27
CA CYS A 25 -15.67 -1.83 50.16
C CYS A 25 -16.88 -2.69 50.56
N GLY A 26 -17.26 -2.71 51.84
CA GLY A 26 -18.40 -3.49 52.33
C GLY A 26 -18.17 -5.00 52.39
N TYR A 27 -16.95 -5.48 52.13
CA TYR A 27 -16.63 -6.90 52.11
C TYR A 27 -16.69 -7.51 53.53
N ASP A 28 -17.43 -8.60 53.70
CA ASP A 28 -17.55 -9.33 54.97
C ASP A 28 -16.45 -10.41 55.09
N HIS A 29 -15.52 -10.21 56.02
CA HIS A 29 -14.39 -11.11 56.22
C HIS A 29 -14.77 -12.46 56.86
N ARG A 30 -16.03 -12.62 57.31
CA ARG A 30 -16.57 -13.84 57.93
C ARG A 30 -17.13 -14.82 56.90
N GLU A 31 -17.47 -14.36 55.71
CA GLU A 31 -17.92 -15.23 54.64
C GLU A 31 -16.73 -16.09 54.16
N GLN A 32 -16.90 -17.42 54.17
CA GLN A 32 -15.93 -18.32 53.54
C GLN A 32 -16.15 -18.27 52.04
N GLU A 33 -15.16 -17.75 51.30
CA GLU A 33 -15.08 -17.92 49.85
C GLU A 33 -14.72 -19.38 49.57
N ASN A 34 -15.73 -20.25 49.48
CA ASN A 34 -15.58 -21.61 48.96
C ASN A 34 -15.70 -21.56 47.43
N GLU A 35 -14.85 -20.78 46.78
CA GLU A 35 -14.79 -20.70 45.32
C GLU A 35 -13.81 -21.75 44.80
N ASN A 36 -14.16 -23.04 44.90
CA ASN A 36 -13.41 -24.08 44.18
C ASN A 36 -13.44 -23.71 42.68
N PRO A 37 -12.29 -23.45 42.01
CA PRO A 37 -10.94 -23.96 42.31
C PRO A 37 -9.86 -22.91 42.70
N ALA A 38 -10.21 -21.81 43.35
CA ALA A 38 -9.32 -20.72 43.75
C ALA A 38 -8.40 -21.09 44.94
N LEU A 39 -7.21 -20.49 44.98
CA LEU A 39 -6.27 -20.60 46.10
C LEU A 39 -6.83 -19.96 47.38
N SER A 40 -6.47 -20.53 48.53
CA SER A 40 -6.91 -20.06 49.84
C SER A 40 -6.43 -18.64 50.17
N ARG A 41 -7.31 -17.86 50.80
CA ARG A 41 -6.95 -16.53 51.33
C ARG A 41 -5.80 -16.63 52.34
N GLY A 42 -4.73 -15.87 52.10
CA GLY A 42 -3.51 -15.86 52.93
C GLY A 42 -2.35 -16.69 52.38
N THR A 43 -2.56 -17.43 51.28
CA THR A 43 -1.50 -18.15 50.57
C THR A 43 -0.37 -17.19 50.17
N LEU A 44 0.88 -17.59 50.44
CA LEU A 44 2.07 -16.82 50.10
C LEU A 44 2.68 -17.40 48.81
N LEU A 45 2.60 -16.65 47.72
CA LEU A 45 3.19 -17.02 46.43
C LEU A 45 4.58 -16.40 46.25
N ASN A 46 5.48 -17.15 45.63
CA ASN A 46 6.87 -16.80 45.33
C ASN A 46 7.64 -16.27 46.57
N GLY A 47 7.24 -16.71 47.77
CA GLY A 47 7.76 -16.21 49.05
C GLY A 47 7.58 -14.70 49.30
N ARG A 48 6.73 -14.01 48.54
CA ARG A 48 6.63 -12.54 48.51
C ARG A 48 5.21 -12.00 48.48
N TYR A 49 4.31 -12.65 47.78
CA TYR A 49 2.98 -12.13 47.50
C TYR A 49 1.93 -12.84 48.33
N GLN A 50 1.35 -12.14 49.31
CA GLN A 50 0.31 -12.72 50.15
C GLN A 50 -1.07 -12.48 49.54
N LEU A 51 -1.77 -13.57 49.20
CA LEU A 51 -3.08 -13.53 48.54
C LEU A 51 -4.21 -13.10 49.47
N GLY A 52 -5.09 -12.25 48.93
CA GLY A 52 -6.38 -11.86 49.48
C GLY A 52 -7.55 -12.59 48.84
N SER A 53 -8.64 -11.87 48.66
CA SER A 53 -9.88 -12.37 48.08
C SER A 53 -9.79 -12.43 46.57
N VAL A 54 -10.60 -13.31 45.97
CA VAL A 54 -10.81 -13.33 44.51
C VAL A 54 -11.51 -12.04 44.09
N ILE A 55 -10.95 -11.35 43.10
CA ILE A 55 -11.51 -10.10 42.54
C ILE A 55 -12.01 -10.26 41.12
N GLY A 56 -11.65 -11.35 40.44
CA GLY A 56 -12.19 -11.76 39.15
C GLY A 56 -11.94 -13.23 38.90
N ALA A 57 -12.88 -13.92 38.25
CA ALA A 57 -12.73 -15.31 37.87
C ALA A 57 -13.41 -15.53 36.51
N GLY A 58 -12.65 -16.04 35.55
CA GLY A 58 -13.11 -16.31 34.18
C GLY A 58 -12.90 -17.77 33.78
N GLY A 59 -13.14 -18.07 32.50
CA GLY A 59 -12.95 -19.42 31.95
C GLY A 59 -11.49 -19.89 31.92
N PHE A 60 -10.53 -18.96 31.82
CA PHE A 60 -9.11 -19.24 31.61
C PHE A 60 -8.18 -18.81 32.74
N GLY A 61 -8.70 -18.15 33.79
CA GLY A 61 -7.87 -17.69 34.90
C GLY A 61 -8.62 -17.10 36.08
N ILE A 62 -7.91 -16.96 37.19
CA ILE A 62 -8.42 -16.43 38.46
C ILE A 62 -7.57 -15.23 38.85
N THR A 63 -8.20 -14.11 39.17
CA THR A 63 -7.53 -12.88 39.59
C THR A 63 -7.77 -12.63 41.06
N TYR A 64 -6.68 -12.53 41.81
CA TYR A 64 -6.65 -12.30 43.25
C TYR A 64 -6.21 -10.86 43.54
N ALA A 65 -6.81 -10.23 44.55
CA ALA A 65 -6.13 -9.14 45.22
C ALA A 65 -4.98 -9.74 46.02
N ALA A 66 -3.79 -9.15 46.01
CA ALA A 66 -2.67 -9.59 46.83
C ALA A 66 -1.88 -8.39 47.40
N TYR A 67 -0.96 -8.68 48.31
CA TYR A 67 -0.05 -7.69 48.88
C TYR A 67 1.38 -8.17 48.71
N ASP A 68 2.21 -7.31 48.13
CA ASP A 68 3.65 -7.53 48.01
C ASP A 68 4.31 -7.16 49.34
N GLU A 69 4.78 -8.16 50.09
CA GLU A 69 5.39 -7.93 51.41
C GLU A 69 6.75 -7.22 51.33
N VAL A 70 7.44 -7.30 50.18
CA VAL A 70 8.76 -6.70 49.97
C VAL A 70 8.62 -5.22 49.62
N LEU A 71 7.77 -4.90 48.64
CA LEU A 71 7.52 -3.50 48.23
C LEU A 71 6.48 -2.81 49.12
N GLN A 72 5.80 -3.55 49.99
CA GLN A 72 4.74 -3.07 50.87
C GLN A 72 3.60 -2.36 50.12
N THR A 73 3.19 -2.92 48.99
CA THR A 73 2.17 -2.34 48.11
C THR A 73 1.12 -3.38 47.70
N PRO A 74 -0.16 -2.99 47.51
CA PRO A 74 -1.15 -3.87 46.90
C PRO A 74 -0.83 -4.17 45.43
N VAL A 75 -1.08 -5.40 45.02
CA VAL A 75 -0.96 -5.89 43.64
C VAL A 75 -2.18 -6.73 43.27
N ALA A 76 -2.45 -6.91 41.99
CA ALA A 76 -3.41 -7.88 41.48
C ALA A 76 -2.63 -9.04 40.85
N ILE A 77 -2.99 -10.28 41.16
CA ILE A 77 -2.32 -11.47 40.61
C ILE A 77 -3.33 -12.26 39.79
N LYS A 78 -3.08 -12.39 38.49
CA LYS A 78 -3.84 -13.26 37.59
C LYS A 78 -3.10 -14.59 37.52
N GLU A 79 -3.82 -15.66 37.80
CA GLU A 79 -3.37 -17.05 37.68
C GLU A 79 -3.96 -17.65 36.42
N TYR A 80 -3.15 -18.38 35.65
CA TYR A 80 -3.64 -19.23 34.58
C TYR A 80 -4.39 -20.44 35.15
N PHE A 81 -5.69 -20.52 34.92
CA PHE A 81 -6.52 -21.61 35.44
C PHE A 81 -7.71 -21.88 34.51
N PRO A 82 -7.53 -22.76 33.51
CA PRO A 82 -8.61 -23.13 32.59
C PRO A 82 -9.57 -24.12 33.23
N ARG A 83 -10.68 -23.63 33.77
CA ARG A 83 -11.63 -24.43 34.59
C ARG A 83 -12.28 -25.61 33.86
N GLU A 84 -12.28 -25.61 32.53
CA GLU A 84 -12.89 -26.67 31.72
C GLU A 84 -12.09 -27.96 31.73
N PHE A 85 -10.78 -27.89 31.97
CA PHE A 85 -9.89 -29.05 31.90
C PHE A 85 -8.74 -29.04 32.92
N ALA A 86 -8.70 -28.05 33.81
CA ALA A 86 -7.87 -28.06 35.01
C ALA A 86 -8.74 -28.07 36.27
N SER A 87 -8.33 -28.85 37.26
CA SER A 87 -8.97 -28.95 38.58
C SER A 87 -7.93 -28.73 39.67
N ARG A 88 -8.37 -28.41 40.90
CA ARG A 88 -7.48 -28.24 42.05
C ARG A 88 -7.96 -29.11 43.20
N ASP A 89 -7.02 -29.77 43.88
CA ASP A 89 -7.31 -30.44 45.15
C ASP A 89 -7.37 -29.40 46.28
N THR A 90 -8.58 -28.98 46.62
CA THR A 90 -8.85 -27.98 47.67
C THR A 90 -8.90 -28.56 49.08
N GLU A 91 -8.70 -29.87 49.28
CA GLU A 91 -8.80 -30.51 50.60
C GLU A 91 -7.45 -30.78 51.27
N GLU A 92 -6.37 -31.02 50.52
CA GLU A 92 -5.04 -31.34 51.10
C GLU A 92 -3.85 -30.51 50.60
N THR A 93 -3.69 -30.24 49.29
CA THR A 93 -2.40 -29.74 48.75
C THR A 93 -2.46 -28.45 47.92
N ASP A 94 -3.64 -27.98 47.50
CA ASP A 94 -3.80 -26.89 46.52
C ASP A 94 -3.13 -27.15 45.15
N ASP A 95 -2.74 -28.40 44.86
CA ASP A 95 -2.07 -28.79 43.61
C ASP A 95 -3.02 -28.74 42.41
N LEU A 96 -2.48 -28.27 41.29
CA LEU A 96 -3.16 -28.29 40.01
C LEU A 96 -3.18 -29.72 39.43
N GLN A 97 -4.35 -30.18 39.00
CA GLN A 97 -4.52 -31.44 38.30
C GLN A 97 -5.08 -31.20 36.89
N VAL A 98 -4.28 -31.58 35.88
CA VAL A 98 -4.65 -31.57 34.47
C VAL A 98 -4.64 -33.00 33.95
N PRO A 99 -5.77 -33.56 33.48
CA PRO A 99 -5.82 -34.88 32.86
C PRO A 99 -4.83 -34.99 31.69
N GLU A 100 -4.19 -36.15 31.52
CA GLU A 100 -3.16 -36.36 30.49
C GLU A 100 -3.65 -35.99 29.08
N GLU A 101 -4.92 -36.28 28.77
CA GLU A 101 -5.58 -35.95 27.51
C GLU A 101 -5.69 -34.44 27.21
N ASN A 102 -5.64 -33.58 28.24
CA ASN A 102 -5.76 -32.13 28.12
C ASN A 102 -4.42 -31.40 28.34
N ARG A 103 -3.32 -32.12 28.58
CA ARG A 103 -2.00 -31.49 28.83
C ARG A 103 -1.50 -30.64 27.68
N SER A 104 -1.69 -31.10 26.44
CA SER A 104 -1.31 -30.33 25.24
C SER A 104 -2.08 -29.02 25.14
N LEU A 105 -3.41 -29.07 25.34
CA LEU A 105 -4.28 -27.90 25.32
C LEU A 105 -3.96 -26.92 26.46
N TYR A 106 -3.67 -27.45 27.65
CA TYR A 106 -3.21 -26.67 28.79
C TYR A 106 -1.89 -25.95 28.51
N GLN A 107 -0.92 -26.63 27.88
CA GLN A 107 0.35 -26.03 27.52
C GLN A 107 0.18 -24.90 26.49
N VAL A 108 -0.64 -25.10 25.45
CA VAL A 108 -0.96 -24.07 24.46
C VAL A 108 -1.64 -22.87 25.12
N GLY A 109 -2.65 -23.08 25.96
CA GLY A 109 -3.32 -21.98 26.66
C GLY A 109 -2.39 -21.24 27.63
N ARG A 110 -1.44 -21.93 28.25
CA ARG A 110 -0.40 -21.31 29.09
C ARG A 110 0.56 -20.44 28.27
N GLU A 111 0.91 -20.85 27.05
CA GLU A 111 1.70 -20.02 26.13
C GLU A 111 0.95 -18.75 25.71
N HIS A 112 -0.37 -18.84 25.49
CA HIS A 112 -1.21 -17.66 25.27
C HIS A 112 -1.25 -16.73 26.50
N PHE A 113 -1.31 -17.29 27.70
CA PHE A 113 -1.25 -16.51 28.95
C PHE A 113 0.10 -15.79 29.12
N ILE A 114 1.21 -16.44 28.76
CA ILE A 114 2.54 -15.80 28.74
C ILE A 114 2.58 -14.65 27.72
N ARG A 115 1.89 -14.81 26.58
CA ARG A 115 1.79 -13.75 25.57
C ARG A 115 1.07 -12.52 26.11
N GLU A 116 -0.01 -12.70 26.88
CA GLU A 116 -0.69 -11.60 27.58
C GLU A 116 0.30 -10.80 28.45
N ALA A 117 1.11 -11.50 29.26
CA ALA A 117 2.13 -10.89 30.10
C ALA A 117 3.17 -10.07 29.28
N ARG A 118 3.60 -10.61 28.13
CA ARG A 118 4.56 -9.95 27.24
C ARG A 118 3.98 -8.68 26.60
N VAL A 119 2.73 -8.73 26.13
CA VAL A 119 2.03 -7.56 25.57
C VAL A 119 1.87 -6.49 26.64
N LEU A 120 1.43 -6.85 27.85
CA LEU A 120 1.38 -5.90 28.97
C LEU A 120 2.75 -5.33 29.33
N GLY A 121 3.82 -6.14 29.20
CA GLY A 121 5.20 -5.71 29.41
C GLY A 121 5.65 -4.62 28.43
N MET A 122 5.24 -4.73 27.15
CA MET A 122 5.48 -3.69 26.14
C MET A 122 4.74 -2.39 26.45
N MET A 123 3.59 -2.48 27.14
CA MET A 123 2.71 -1.34 27.44
C MET A 123 2.94 -0.71 28.82
N LYS A 124 4.01 -1.08 29.53
CA LYS A 124 4.30 -0.72 30.93
C LYS A 124 4.26 0.78 31.26
N ASN A 125 4.43 1.66 30.27
CA ASN A 125 4.44 3.12 30.44
C ASN A 125 3.21 3.83 29.85
N ILE A 126 2.21 3.08 29.36
CA ILE A 126 1.01 3.64 28.75
C ILE A 126 -0.07 3.81 29.82
N ARG A 127 -0.42 5.07 30.12
CA ARG A 127 -1.36 5.42 31.20
C ARG A 127 -2.73 4.72 31.10
N GLY A 128 -3.21 4.47 29.88
CA GLY A 128 -4.50 3.81 29.64
C GLY A 128 -4.51 2.29 29.79
N VAL A 129 -3.40 1.67 30.20
CA VAL A 129 -3.24 0.20 30.30
C VAL A 129 -2.81 -0.20 31.71
N VAL A 130 -3.25 -1.37 32.18
CA VAL A 130 -2.76 -1.98 33.42
C VAL A 130 -1.27 -2.32 33.30
N THR A 131 -0.51 -1.98 34.33
CA THR A 131 0.93 -2.21 34.35
C THR A 131 1.25 -3.60 34.90
N VAL A 132 1.96 -4.42 34.12
CA VAL A 132 2.58 -5.65 34.64
C VAL A 132 3.84 -5.32 35.42
N GLN A 133 3.97 -5.92 36.60
CA GLN A 133 5.07 -5.70 37.54
C GLN A 133 6.01 -6.89 37.61
N ASP A 134 5.47 -8.12 37.54
CA ASP A 134 6.23 -9.34 37.70
C ASP A 134 5.52 -10.51 37.01
N TYR A 135 6.27 -11.58 36.76
CA TYR A 135 5.77 -12.85 36.22
C TYR A 135 6.55 -14.00 36.85
N PHE A 136 5.84 -15.03 37.28
CA PHE A 136 6.48 -16.24 37.81
C PHE A 136 5.63 -17.48 37.59
N GLU A 137 6.28 -18.64 37.68
CA GLU A 137 5.64 -19.95 37.64
C GLU A 137 5.76 -20.63 39.00
N GLU A 138 4.65 -21.15 39.52
CA GLU A 138 4.56 -21.89 40.78
C GLU A 138 3.29 -22.77 40.73
N ASN A 139 3.19 -23.81 41.56
CA ASN A 139 2.01 -24.70 41.60
C ASN A 139 1.61 -25.27 40.22
N GLU A 140 2.60 -25.57 39.37
CA GLU A 140 2.42 -26.06 38.00
C GLU A 140 1.60 -25.15 37.06
N THR A 141 1.48 -23.87 37.43
CA THR A 141 0.82 -22.83 36.65
C THR A 141 1.67 -21.55 36.57
N ALA A 142 1.16 -20.54 35.89
CA ALA A 142 1.79 -19.25 35.68
C ALA A 142 0.96 -18.11 36.30
N TYR A 143 1.65 -17.09 36.80
CA TYR A 143 1.07 -15.93 37.44
C TYR A 143 1.59 -14.63 36.82
N ILE A 144 0.68 -13.69 36.57
CA ILE A 144 1.00 -12.32 36.15
C ILE A 144 0.67 -11.39 37.32
N VAL A 145 1.69 -10.70 37.81
CA VAL A 145 1.54 -9.68 38.87
C VAL A 145 1.36 -8.32 38.19
N MET A 146 0.27 -7.65 38.52
CA MET A 146 -0.11 -6.36 37.95
C MET A 146 -0.33 -5.34 39.05
N GLU A 147 -0.34 -4.06 38.68
CA GLU A 147 -0.79 -3.02 39.60
C GLU A 147 -2.23 -3.30 40.08
N TYR A 148 -2.47 -3.07 41.37
CA TYR A 148 -3.82 -3.18 41.91
C TYR A 148 -4.62 -1.92 41.62
N ILE A 149 -5.54 -1.99 40.66
CA ILE A 149 -6.37 -0.85 40.28
C ILE A 149 -7.58 -0.74 41.23
N ARG A 150 -7.62 0.34 42.01
CA ARG A 150 -8.75 0.68 42.88
C ARG A 150 -9.83 1.37 42.07
N GLY A 151 -10.79 0.60 41.58
CA GLY A 151 -11.84 1.16 40.74
C GLY A 151 -13.04 0.26 40.54
N THR A 152 -13.97 0.73 39.72
CA THR A 152 -15.20 0.02 39.35
C THR A 152 -15.21 -0.18 37.84
N PRO A 153 -15.55 -1.39 37.33
CA PRO A 153 -15.68 -1.61 35.89
C PRO A 153 -16.65 -0.62 35.24
N LEU A 154 -16.33 -0.20 34.00
CA LEU A 154 -17.12 0.76 33.23
C LEU A 154 -18.57 0.27 33.02
N GLU A 155 -18.80 -1.04 33.04
CA GLU A 155 -20.13 -1.65 33.00
C GLU A 155 -21.09 -1.13 34.07
N ALA A 156 -20.61 -0.87 35.29
CA ALA A 156 -21.45 -0.37 36.39
C ALA A 156 -22.03 1.03 36.12
N TYR A 157 -21.46 1.74 35.15
CA TYR A 157 -21.82 3.09 34.72
C TYR A 157 -22.81 3.10 33.55
N ALA A 158 -23.19 1.94 33.01
CA ALA A 158 -24.10 1.85 31.88
C ALA A 158 -25.45 2.54 32.14
N GLY A 159 -25.84 3.42 31.23
CA GLY A 159 -27.05 4.25 31.32
C GLY A 159 -27.00 5.35 32.40
N LYS A 160 -25.91 5.49 33.14
CA LYS A 160 -25.77 6.46 34.27
C LYS A 160 -24.82 7.62 33.96
N VAL A 161 -23.94 7.48 32.97
CA VAL A 161 -22.91 8.48 32.64
C VAL A 161 -23.37 9.41 31.51
N LYS A 162 -23.02 10.69 31.64
CA LYS A 162 -23.28 11.69 30.59
C LYS A 162 -22.29 11.50 29.44
N PRO A 163 -22.70 11.71 28.18
CA PRO A 163 -21.83 11.46 27.03
C PRO A 163 -20.46 12.16 27.08
N GLY A 164 -20.44 13.46 27.42
CA GLY A 164 -19.18 14.21 27.51
C GLY A 164 -18.21 13.68 28.58
N GLN A 165 -18.72 13.10 29.67
CA GLN A 165 -17.91 12.47 30.71
C GLN A 165 -17.33 11.15 30.21
N LEU A 166 -18.12 10.33 29.50
CA LEU A 166 -17.65 9.08 28.92
C LEU A 166 -16.50 9.31 27.92
N PHE A 167 -16.63 10.26 27.00
CA PHE A 167 -15.54 10.55 26.06
C PHE A 167 -14.32 11.15 26.74
N ALA A 168 -14.45 11.87 27.86
CA ALA A 168 -13.28 12.30 28.61
C ALA A 168 -12.54 11.09 29.22
N MET A 169 -13.30 10.15 29.78
CA MET A 169 -12.80 8.91 30.38
C MET A 169 -12.09 7.99 29.37
N LEU A 170 -12.53 7.98 28.11
CA LEU A 170 -12.01 7.07 27.07
C LEU A 170 -10.79 7.60 26.31
N ARG A 171 -10.30 8.81 26.60
CA ARG A 171 -9.10 9.35 25.90
C ARG A 171 -7.87 8.47 26.09
N GLU A 172 -7.53 8.15 27.34
CA GLU A 172 -6.32 7.37 27.65
C GLU A 172 -6.40 5.92 27.13
N PRO A 173 -7.52 5.20 27.23
CA PRO A 173 -7.67 3.90 26.56
C PRO A 173 -7.56 3.95 25.04
N ILE A 174 -8.11 4.98 24.38
CA ILE A 174 -8.01 5.13 22.92
C ILE A 174 -6.55 5.41 22.51
N ASP A 175 -5.84 6.24 23.25
CA ASP A 175 -4.41 6.50 23.04
C ASP A 175 -3.58 5.23 23.20
N ALA A 176 -3.96 4.35 24.13
CA ALA A 176 -3.33 3.05 24.29
C ALA A 176 -3.56 2.12 23.10
N LEU A 177 -4.78 2.10 22.55
CA LEU A 177 -5.12 1.26 21.39
C LEU A 177 -4.41 1.74 20.11
N VAL A 178 -4.26 3.06 19.93
CA VAL A 178 -3.38 3.67 18.90
C VAL A 178 -1.97 3.08 18.98
N VAL A 179 -1.35 3.11 20.16
CA VAL A 179 0.00 2.57 20.35
C VAL A 179 0.04 1.06 20.09
N LEU A 180 -0.96 0.32 20.56
CA LEU A 180 -1.06 -1.13 20.36
C LEU A 180 -1.14 -1.50 18.87
N HIS A 181 -1.96 -0.78 18.10
CA HIS A 181 -2.17 -1.02 16.67
C HIS A 181 -0.93 -0.68 15.84
N LYS A 182 -0.20 0.39 16.18
CA LYS A 182 1.10 0.71 15.53
C LYS A 182 2.16 -0.36 15.72
N GLN A 183 2.06 -1.17 16.76
CA GLN A 183 2.94 -2.31 17.02
C GLN A 183 2.43 -3.60 16.33
N GLY A 184 1.41 -3.51 15.49
CA GLY A 184 0.82 -4.65 14.78
C GLY A 184 0.04 -5.61 15.69
N ILE A 185 -0.44 -5.16 16.86
CA ILE A 185 -1.15 -5.99 17.85
C ILE A 185 -2.62 -5.54 17.94
N LEU A 186 -3.56 -6.47 17.88
CA LEU A 186 -4.98 -6.26 18.15
C LEU A 186 -5.35 -6.73 19.55
N HIS A 187 -6.26 -6.05 20.22
CA HIS A 187 -6.77 -6.39 21.55
C HIS A 187 -7.84 -7.49 21.50
N ARG A 188 -8.82 -7.37 20.60
CA ARG A 188 -9.90 -8.31 20.25
C ARG A 188 -10.96 -8.63 21.31
N ASP A 189 -10.80 -8.16 22.56
CA ASP A 189 -11.81 -8.30 23.63
C ASP A 189 -12.10 -6.99 24.38
N ILE A 190 -12.36 -5.91 23.65
CA ILE A 190 -12.71 -4.61 24.26
C ILE A 190 -14.17 -4.63 24.70
N THR A 191 -14.38 -4.63 26.02
CA THR A 191 -15.70 -4.67 26.66
C THR A 191 -15.76 -3.71 27.86
N PRO A 192 -16.94 -3.31 28.34
CA PRO A 192 -17.02 -2.44 29.52
C PRO A 192 -16.60 -3.10 30.83
N SER A 193 -16.51 -4.44 30.90
CA SER A 193 -15.95 -5.15 32.06
C SER A 193 -14.41 -5.09 32.09
N ASN A 194 -13.78 -4.95 30.91
CA ASN A 194 -12.32 -4.89 30.75
C ASN A 194 -11.76 -3.45 30.82
N LEU A 195 -12.61 -2.46 31.07
CA LEU A 195 -12.23 -1.07 31.31
C LEU A 195 -12.56 -0.69 32.75
N LEU A 196 -11.55 -0.38 33.56
CA LEU A 196 -11.73 -0.09 34.99
C LEU A 196 -11.61 1.41 35.27
N VAL A 197 -12.64 1.99 35.88
CA VAL A 197 -12.70 3.41 36.26
C VAL A 197 -12.12 3.57 37.65
N GLN A 198 -11.00 4.28 37.76
CA GLN A 198 -10.31 4.55 39.02
C GLN A 198 -11.04 5.61 39.85
N GLU A 199 -10.67 5.71 41.14
CA GLU A 199 -11.23 6.71 42.06
C GLU A 199 -10.99 8.17 41.59
N ASP A 200 -9.93 8.42 40.82
CA ASP A 200 -9.62 9.74 40.24
C ASP A 200 -10.36 10.03 38.92
N GLY A 201 -11.13 9.05 38.40
CA GLY A 201 -11.89 9.14 37.17
C GLY A 201 -11.15 8.73 35.89
N SER A 202 -9.86 8.39 35.97
CA SER A 202 -9.11 7.79 34.85
C SER A 202 -9.59 6.37 34.56
N VAL A 203 -9.37 5.89 33.33
CA VAL A 203 -9.79 4.55 32.89
C VAL A 203 -8.61 3.79 32.33
N LYS A 204 -8.47 2.53 32.77
CA LYS A 204 -7.45 1.60 32.30
C LYS A 204 -8.06 0.35 31.69
N LEU A 205 -7.45 -0.13 30.61
CA LEU A 205 -7.70 -1.44 29.99
C LEU A 205 -6.95 -2.53 30.76
N ILE A 206 -7.64 -3.58 31.19
CA ILE A 206 -7.11 -4.52 32.20
C ILE A 206 -6.91 -5.97 31.75
N ASP A 207 -7.39 -6.38 30.58
CA ASP A 207 -7.34 -7.79 30.15
C ASP A 207 -6.92 -7.92 28.69
N PHE A 208 -5.76 -8.52 28.44
CA PHE A 208 -5.18 -8.69 27.10
C PHE A 208 -5.14 -10.17 26.69
N GLY A 209 -5.90 -11.04 27.35
CA GLY A 209 -5.89 -12.48 27.11
C GLY A 209 -6.29 -12.89 25.68
N ALA A 210 -6.97 -12.01 24.95
CA ALA A 210 -7.35 -12.19 23.56
C ALA A 210 -6.40 -11.51 22.55
N ALA A 211 -5.33 -10.84 23.00
CA ALA A 211 -4.47 -10.06 22.14
C ALA A 211 -3.65 -10.92 21.16
N ALA A 212 -3.49 -10.46 19.92
CA ALA A 212 -2.75 -11.18 18.88
C ALA A 212 -2.11 -10.22 17.88
N ARG A 213 -1.04 -10.68 17.21
CA ARG A 213 -0.44 -9.95 16.09
C ARG A 213 -1.32 -10.06 14.85
N MET A 214 -1.30 -9.03 14.01
CA MET A 214 -2.10 -8.94 12.77
C MET A 214 -1.59 -9.87 11.65
N ASP A 215 -0.32 -10.28 11.71
CA ASP A 215 0.44 -11.01 10.67
C ASP A 215 0.39 -12.55 10.80
N ARG A 216 -0.35 -13.11 11.76
CA ARG A 216 -0.41 -14.56 12.02
C ARG A 216 -1.82 -15.12 11.86
N GLU A 217 -1.89 -16.39 11.42
CA GLU A 217 -3.15 -17.15 11.27
C GLU A 217 -4.06 -17.11 12.52
N GLN A 218 -5.36 -17.11 12.26
CA GLN A 218 -6.43 -16.98 13.25
C GLN A 218 -6.38 -18.13 14.28
N SER A 219 -5.96 -17.81 15.50
CA SER A 219 -6.15 -18.69 16.66
C SER A 219 -7.62 -18.67 17.09
N MET A 220 -8.20 -19.83 17.42
CA MET A 220 -9.55 -19.89 18.01
C MET A 220 -9.59 -19.09 19.33
N ILE A 221 -10.44 -18.05 19.39
CA ILE A 221 -10.62 -17.21 20.59
C ILE A 221 -12.03 -17.37 21.11
N LEU A 222 -12.20 -17.25 22.42
CA LEU A 222 -13.51 -17.12 23.05
C LEU A 222 -14.14 -15.79 22.64
N ILE A 223 -15.19 -15.83 21.82
CA ILE A 223 -15.83 -14.64 21.27
C ILE A 223 -16.85 -14.06 22.27
N THR A 224 -16.63 -12.83 22.71
CA THR A 224 -17.62 -12.09 23.51
C THR A 224 -18.73 -11.54 22.62
N LYS A 225 -19.83 -12.30 22.52
CA LYS A 225 -21.01 -11.95 21.73
C LYS A 225 -21.46 -10.51 22.02
N ARG A 226 -21.83 -9.77 20.96
CA ARG A 226 -22.22 -8.33 20.93
C ARG A 226 -21.09 -7.32 20.84
N TYR A 227 -19.88 -7.64 21.27
CA TYR A 227 -18.72 -6.74 21.15
C TYR A 227 -17.75 -7.20 20.07
N ALA A 228 -17.78 -8.49 19.72
CA ALA A 228 -17.05 -9.01 18.58
C ALA A 228 -17.78 -8.70 17.26
N PRO A 229 -17.09 -8.16 16.25
CA PRO A 229 -17.59 -8.00 14.90
C PRO A 229 -17.52 -9.31 14.10
N LEU A 230 -18.13 -9.34 12.91
CA LEU A 230 -18.28 -10.56 12.09
C LEU A 230 -16.96 -11.25 11.75
N GLU A 231 -15.93 -10.47 11.44
CA GLU A 231 -14.63 -10.99 11.05
C GLU A 231 -13.93 -11.80 12.16
N GLN A 232 -14.31 -11.61 13.44
CA GLN A 232 -13.82 -12.45 14.54
C GLN A 232 -14.48 -13.84 14.62
N TYR A 233 -15.60 -14.07 13.92
CA TYR A 233 -16.33 -15.35 13.94
C TYR A 233 -15.75 -16.40 12.96
N GLY A 234 -14.72 -16.05 12.17
CA GLY A 234 -14.03 -16.98 11.27
C GLY A 234 -14.84 -17.43 10.05
N THR A 235 -16.05 -16.90 9.85
CA THR A 235 -16.96 -17.31 8.77
C THR A 235 -16.82 -16.52 7.47
N SER A 236 -16.00 -15.45 7.43
CA SER A 236 -15.99 -14.49 6.31
C SER A 236 -14.70 -14.46 5.47
N GLY A 237 -13.64 -15.19 5.81
CA GLY A 237 -12.35 -15.12 5.10
C GLY A 237 -11.67 -13.74 5.14
N GLN A 238 -12.20 -12.79 5.93
CA GLN A 238 -11.70 -11.41 6.01
C GLN A 238 -10.54 -11.30 7.01
N ALA A 239 -9.52 -10.52 6.65
CA ALA A 239 -8.39 -10.21 7.53
C ALA A 239 -8.84 -9.38 8.76
N LEU A 240 -8.23 -9.67 9.91
CA LEU A 240 -8.41 -8.89 11.14
C LEU A 240 -7.49 -7.67 11.10
N GLY A 241 -8.03 -6.49 11.38
CA GLY A 241 -7.26 -5.24 11.50
C GLY A 241 -7.79 -4.31 12.58
N PRO A 242 -7.25 -3.08 12.73
CA PRO A 242 -7.65 -2.10 13.75
C PRO A 242 -9.16 -1.85 13.85
N TRP A 243 -9.88 -1.92 12.73
CA TRP A 243 -11.34 -1.85 12.63
C TRP A 243 -12.09 -2.88 13.49
N THR A 244 -11.43 -3.98 13.85
CA THR A 244 -11.94 -5.01 14.77
C THR A 244 -12.11 -4.45 16.18
N ASP A 245 -11.06 -3.82 16.71
CA ASP A 245 -11.06 -3.20 18.03
C ASP A 245 -11.93 -1.93 18.07
N ILE A 246 -11.99 -1.19 16.97
CA ILE A 246 -12.87 -0.02 16.83
C ILE A 246 -14.34 -0.42 17.01
N TYR A 247 -14.75 -1.57 16.48
CA TYR A 247 -16.09 -2.09 16.71
C TYR A 247 -16.34 -2.44 18.18
N GLY A 248 -15.43 -3.19 18.81
CA GLY A 248 -15.55 -3.54 20.24
C GLY A 248 -15.62 -2.31 21.15
N LEU A 249 -14.81 -1.29 20.85
CA LEU A 249 -14.84 0.01 21.54
C LEU A 249 -16.17 0.74 21.31
N CYS A 250 -16.68 0.79 20.08
CA CYS A 250 -17.94 1.48 19.79
C CYS A 250 -19.17 0.73 20.35
N ALA A 251 -19.13 -0.61 20.40
CA ALA A 251 -20.12 -1.42 21.09
C ALA A 251 -20.14 -1.15 22.60
N THR A 252 -18.95 -1.03 23.20
CA THR A 252 -18.77 -0.62 24.60
C THR A 252 -19.34 0.78 24.84
N ILE A 253 -19.00 1.75 24.00
CA ILE A 253 -19.54 3.12 24.08
C ILE A 253 -21.06 3.12 23.98
N TYR A 254 -21.62 2.37 23.03
CA TYR A 254 -23.07 2.27 22.82
C TYR A 254 -23.78 1.74 24.05
N GLN A 255 -23.30 0.65 24.65
CA GLN A 255 -23.90 0.09 25.87
C GLN A 255 -23.81 1.06 27.03
N VAL A 256 -22.65 1.68 27.25
CA VAL A 256 -22.46 2.58 28.41
C VAL A 256 -23.37 3.81 28.28
N LEU A 257 -23.56 4.34 27.07
CA LEU A 257 -24.44 5.48 26.82
C LEU A 257 -25.93 5.14 26.92
N THR A 258 -26.34 3.97 26.43
CA THR A 258 -27.76 3.62 26.29
C THR A 258 -28.30 2.74 27.42
N GLY A 259 -27.42 2.05 28.15
CA GLY A 259 -27.76 0.98 29.09
C GLY A 259 -27.97 -0.39 28.44
N GLU A 260 -27.96 -0.48 27.11
CA GLU A 260 -28.27 -1.71 26.35
C GLU A 260 -27.12 -2.02 25.37
N ALA A 261 -26.60 -3.24 25.40
CA ALA A 261 -25.59 -3.67 24.43
C ALA A 261 -26.20 -3.76 23.02
N PRO A 262 -25.42 -3.51 21.95
CA PRO A 262 -25.92 -3.69 20.59
C PRO A 262 -26.35 -5.16 20.34
N PRO A 263 -27.24 -5.41 19.36
CA PRO A 263 -27.45 -6.77 18.85
C PRO A 263 -26.10 -7.35 18.35
N ASP A 264 -25.91 -8.66 18.45
CA ASP A 264 -24.67 -9.29 17.98
C ASP A 264 -24.47 -9.15 16.47
N ALA A 265 -23.21 -9.11 16.04
CA ALA A 265 -22.84 -8.82 14.65
C ALA A 265 -23.44 -9.83 13.65
N LEU A 266 -23.54 -11.12 14.03
CA LEU A 266 -24.18 -12.18 13.22
C LEU A 266 -25.67 -11.90 12.99
N SER A 267 -26.39 -11.47 14.02
CA SER A 267 -27.79 -11.08 13.88
C SER A 267 -27.93 -9.81 13.04
N ARG A 268 -27.03 -8.83 13.23
CA ARG A 268 -27.03 -7.56 12.48
C ARG A 268 -26.69 -7.75 10.99
N SER A 269 -25.91 -8.76 10.64
CA SER A 269 -25.57 -9.06 9.24
C SER A 269 -26.74 -9.60 8.44
N GLN A 270 -27.65 -10.34 9.10
CA GLN A 270 -28.89 -10.80 8.48
C GLN A 270 -29.91 -9.68 8.37
N LYS A 271 -30.01 -8.86 9.42
CA LYS A 271 -30.90 -7.69 9.46
C LYS A 271 -30.44 -6.73 10.55
N ASP A 272 -29.96 -5.55 10.15
CA ASP A 272 -29.46 -4.59 11.13
C ASP A 272 -30.61 -3.85 11.83
N GLU A 273 -30.94 -4.29 13.04
CA GLU A 273 -31.95 -3.67 13.90
C GLU A 273 -31.34 -2.73 14.97
N LEU A 274 -30.05 -2.35 14.83
CA LEU A 274 -29.40 -1.43 15.75
C LEU A 274 -30.09 -0.05 15.74
N ILE A 275 -30.55 0.40 16.89
CA ILE A 275 -31.20 1.71 17.03
C ILE A 275 -30.14 2.82 17.03
N PRO A 276 -30.14 3.79 16.09
CA PRO A 276 -29.14 4.85 16.04
C PRO A 276 -29.13 5.72 17.31
N LEU A 277 -27.94 6.12 17.77
CA LEU A 277 -27.78 6.94 19.00
C LEU A 277 -28.58 8.25 18.98
N LYS A 278 -28.76 8.87 17.80
CA LYS A 278 -29.59 10.08 17.63
C LYS A 278 -31.06 9.86 18.05
N LYS A 279 -31.59 8.64 17.93
CA LYS A 279 -32.97 8.30 18.31
C LYS A 279 -33.14 8.07 19.82
N ARG A 280 -32.06 7.94 20.59
CA ARG A 280 -32.06 7.63 22.04
C ARG A 280 -32.18 8.87 22.96
N ARG A 281 -32.45 10.07 22.41
CA ARG A 281 -32.60 11.35 23.17
C ARG A 281 -31.41 11.70 24.09
N LEU A 282 -30.20 11.27 23.71
CA LEU A 282 -28.97 11.58 24.43
C LEU A 282 -28.45 12.98 24.05
N LYS A 283 -27.88 13.72 25.01
CA LYS A 283 -27.22 15.02 24.76
C LYS A 283 -25.80 14.81 24.20
N LEU A 284 -25.73 14.23 23.00
CA LEU A 284 -24.50 13.88 22.29
C LEU A 284 -24.24 14.86 21.13
N LYS A 285 -22.98 15.19 20.85
CA LYS A 285 -22.65 16.02 19.68
C LYS A 285 -22.85 15.21 18.40
N ASN A 286 -23.32 15.85 17.31
CA ASN A 286 -23.68 15.15 16.07
C ASN A 286 -22.52 14.33 15.47
N TRP A 287 -21.30 14.85 15.52
CA TRP A 287 -20.13 14.13 15.02
C TRP A 287 -19.73 12.96 15.91
N GLN A 288 -19.83 13.09 17.24
CA GLN A 288 -19.57 11.97 18.17
C GLN A 288 -20.59 10.84 17.97
N ALA A 289 -21.85 11.18 17.72
CA ALA A 289 -22.86 10.19 17.35
C ALA A 289 -22.50 9.49 16.03
N ARG A 290 -22.09 10.24 15.01
CA ARG A 290 -21.66 9.67 13.72
C ARG A 290 -20.42 8.78 13.85
N ALA A 291 -19.40 9.21 14.59
CA ALA A 291 -18.18 8.45 14.81
C ALA A 291 -18.48 7.09 15.45
N VAL A 292 -19.26 7.06 16.53
CA VAL A 292 -19.63 5.80 17.21
C VAL A 292 -20.47 4.89 16.31
N MET A 293 -21.38 5.45 15.50
CA MET A 293 -22.16 4.65 14.55
C MET A 293 -21.28 4.13 13.39
N LYS A 294 -20.35 4.93 12.86
CA LYS A 294 -19.38 4.54 11.82
C LYS A 294 -18.48 3.40 12.32
N GLY A 295 -18.03 3.45 13.57
CA GLY A 295 -17.28 2.35 14.18
C GLY A 295 -18.11 1.09 14.46
N LEU A 296 -19.44 1.19 14.53
CA LEU A 296 -20.37 0.06 14.70
C LEU A 296 -20.86 -0.54 13.38
N GLU A 297 -20.39 -0.09 12.23
CA GLU A 297 -20.77 -0.65 10.93
C GLU A 297 -20.52 -2.16 10.89
N VAL A 298 -21.45 -2.93 10.31
CA VAL A 298 -21.29 -4.40 10.26
C VAL A 298 -20.15 -4.77 9.31
N ASN A 299 -20.02 -4.07 8.18
CA ASN A 299 -18.93 -4.26 7.23
C ASN A 299 -17.64 -3.58 7.73
N PRO A 300 -16.52 -4.31 7.92
CA PRO A 300 -15.25 -3.73 8.38
C PRO A 300 -14.73 -2.61 7.47
N LYS A 301 -14.92 -2.68 6.15
CA LYS A 301 -14.45 -1.64 5.19
C LYS A 301 -15.12 -0.28 5.39
N LYS A 302 -16.33 -0.24 5.99
CA LYS A 302 -17.07 1.03 6.26
C LYS A 302 -16.71 1.66 7.61
N ARG A 303 -15.98 0.94 8.46
CA ARG A 303 -15.45 1.48 9.72
C ARG A 303 -14.23 2.35 9.45
N PRO A 304 -13.82 3.22 10.37
CA PRO A 304 -12.49 3.80 10.33
C PRO A 304 -11.44 2.68 10.30
N GLN A 305 -10.43 2.82 9.45
CA GLN A 305 -9.44 1.77 9.21
C GLN A 305 -8.28 1.81 10.21
N SER A 306 -8.13 2.89 10.97
CA SER A 306 -7.17 3.02 12.08
C SER A 306 -7.80 3.63 13.33
N MET A 307 -7.24 3.31 14.51
CA MET A 307 -7.70 3.91 15.77
C MET A 307 -7.38 5.41 15.82
N GLU A 308 -6.35 5.87 15.12
CA GLU A 308 -6.00 7.27 14.91
C GLU A 308 -7.07 8.01 14.10
N GLU A 309 -7.55 7.42 13.00
CA GLU A 309 -8.67 7.96 12.22
C GLU A 309 -9.92 8.05 13.12
N PHE A 310 -10.25 6.97 13.85
CA PHE A 310 -11.39 6.96 14.77
C PHE A 310 -11.25 8.02 15.88
N LYS A 311 -10.07 8.15 16.49
CA LYS A 311 -9.76 9.17 17.50
C LYS A 311 -9.94 10.58 16.94
N SER A 312 -9.49 10.82 15.70
CA SER A 312 -9.64 12.10 15.02
C SER A 312 -11.12 12.46 14.83
N ILE A 313 -11.93 11.57 14.24
CA ILE A 313 -13.36 11.85 14.03
C ILE A 313 -14.17 11.95 15.33
N LEU A 314 -13.68 11.33 16.42
CA LEU A 314 -14.34 11.34 17.73
C LEU A 314 -14.04 12.62 18.55
N TYR A 315 -12.80 13.10 18.53
CA TYR A 315 -12.34 14.21 19.38
C TYR A 315 -12.01 15.50 18.64
N ASN A 316 -11.56 15.43 17.39
CA ASN A 316 -11.30 16.62 16.60
C ASN A 316 -12.64 17.14 16.08
N THR A 317 -12.91 18.40 16.38
CA THR A 317 -14.00 19.11 15.69
C THR A 317 -13.53 19.26 14.24
N PRO A 318 -14.37 19.07 13.21
CA PRO A 318 -13.99 19.52 11.87
C PRO A 318 -13.49 20.96 11.99
N MET A 319 -12.34 21.23 11.38
CA MET A 319 -11.53 22.43 11.61
C MET A 319 -12.37 23.72 11.58
N PRO A 320 -12.22 24.63 12.56
CA PRO A 320 -12.82 25.97 12.50
C PRO A 320 -12.18 26.82 11.40
N GLU A 321 -13.02 27.57 10.69
CA GLU A 321 -12.86 28.68 9.73
C GLU A 321 -11.53 29.45 9.51
N GLU A 322 -10.46 29.29 10.29
CA GLU A 322 -9.27 30.18 10.19
C GLU A 322 -8.23 29.77 9.13
N ILE A 323 -8.36 28.59 8.48
CA ILE A 323 -7.56 28.28 7.27
C ILE A 323 -8.08 29.04 6.01
N ARG A 324 -9.29 29.62 6.06
CA ARG A 324 -9.79 30.51 5.00
C ARG A 324 -8.97 31.81 4.84
N LEU A 325 -8.10 32.15 5.80
CA LEU A 325 -7.34 33.41 5.75
C LEU A 325 -6.04 33.34 4.93
N ARG A 326 -5.46 32.16 4.70
CA ARG A 326 -4.22 32.05 3.89
C ARG A 326 -4.46 32.15 2.38
N ARG A 327 -5.68 31.88 1.90
CA ARG A 327 -6.12 32.17 0.51
C ARG A 327 -6.33 33.66 0.21
N LYS A 328 -6.41 34.53 1.24
CA LYS A 328 -6.66 35.97 1.05
C LYS A 328 -5.43 36.80 0.66
N ILE A 329 -4.21 36.28 0.83
CA ILE A 329 -2.97 37.04 0.59
C ILE A 329 -2.46 36.91 -0.87
N ARG A 330 -2.80 35.82 -1.59
CA ARG A 330 -2.43 35.66 -3.02
C ARG A 330 -3.19 36.59 -3.98
N ARG A 331 -4.33 37.16 -3.54
CA ARG A 331 -5.19 38.01 -4.40
C ARG A 331 -4.72 39.47 -4.53
N GLN A 332 -3.70 39.92 -3.79
CA GLN A 332 -3.32 41.35 -3.80
C GLN A 332 -2.15 41.73 -4.72
N TYR A 333 -1.46 40.78 -5.38
CA TYR A 333 -0.24 41.11 -6.15
C TYR A 333 -0.14 40.54 -7.58
N GLY A 334 -1.19 39.93 -8.14
CA GLY A 334 -1.14 39.25 -9.45
C GLY A 334 -1.81 39.98 -10.63
N VAL A 335 -2.01 41.30 -10.62
CA VAL A 335 -2.51 42.03 -11.81
C VAL A 335 -1.42 42.97 -12.33
N ALA A 336 -0.49 42.41 -13.11
CA ALA A 336 0.24 43.14 -14.15
C ALA A 336 1.16 42.17 -14.94
N THR A 337 0.61 41.40 -15.90
CA THR A 337 1.27 41.01 -17.17
C THR A 337 0.40 40.05 -17.97
N ALA A 338 -0.68 40.55 -18.59
CA ALA A 338 -1.37 39.86 -19.69
C ALA A 338 -1.87 40.92 -20.69
N GLY A 339 -0.92 41.53 -21.40
CA GLY A 339 -1.20 42.61 -22.36
C GLY A 339 -0.40 42.51 -23.66
N ILE A 340 0.36 41.44 -23.87
CA ILE A 340 1.15 41.26 -25.10
C ILE A 340 1.12 39.77 -25.42
N LEU A 341 0.37 39.38 -26.46
CA LEU A 341 0.71 38.35 -27.46
C LEU A 341 -0.56 37.89 -28.21
N LEU A 342 -1.11 38.77 -29.03
CA LEU A 342 -1.92 38.39 -30.20
C LEU A 342 -1.28 39.04 -31.44
N ALA A 343 -0.31 38.34 -32.04
CA ALA A 343 0.11 38.49 -33.43
C ALA A 343 1.24 37.49 -33.74
N GLY A 344 0.91 36.33 -34.32
CA GLY A 344 1.96 35.39 -34.72
C GLY A 344 1.56 34.07 -35.36
N ALA A 345 0.28 33.81 -35.65
CA ALA A 345 -0.12 32.63 -36.42
C ALA A 345 -0.29 33.02 -37.91
N GLY A 346 0.72 32.72 -38.71
CA GLY A 346 0.65 32.85 -40.15
C GLY A 346 2.00 32.65 -40.80
N ILE A 347 2.10 31.58 -41.62
CA ILE A 347 3.21 31.18 -42.50
C ILE A 347 4.06 30.04 -41.91
N PHE A 348 3.76 28.77 -42.24
CA PHE A 348 4.54 28.01 -43.24
C PHE A 348 3.97 26.58 -43.43
N TRP A 349 2.91 26.45 -44.23
CA TRP A 349 2.54 25.20 -44.90
C TRP A 349 2.98 25.34 -46.37
N ALA A 350 4.15 24.77 -46.72
CA ALA A 350 4.55 24.32 -48.06
C ALA A 350 6.08 24.12 -48.14
N VAL A 351 6.53 22.88 -48.36
CA VAL A 351 7.49 22.45 -49.41
C VAL A 351 7.93 21.00 -49.10
N THR A 352 7.33 20.06 -49.85
CA THR A 352 7.85 18.76 -50.38
C THR A 352 8.57 17.80 -49.41
N GLY A 353 8.19 16.55 -49.20
CA GLY A 353 7.35 15.64 -49.97
C GLY A 353 8.02 14.25 -50.07
N SER A 354 7.34 13.23 -49.53
CA SER A 354 7.39 11.79 -49.85
C SER A 354 8.68 10.99 -49.61
N TRP A 355 8.63 10.00 -48.72
CA TRP A 355 8.85 8.57 -49.01
C TRP A 355 8.07 7.73 -47.95
N ALA A 356 6.99 7.08 -48.39
CA ALA A 356 6.25 5.97 -47.75
C ALA A 356 6.11 4.89 -48.85
N PRO A 357 5.93 3.57 -48.60
CA PRO A 357 5.03 2.93 -47.62
C PRO A 357 5.70 1.74 -46.84
N SER A 358 5.13 1.11 -45.80
CA SER A 358 3.80 0.47 -45.73
C SER A 358 3.22 0.38 -44.30
N ARG A 359 1.94 0.76 -44.19
CA ARG A 359 1.00 0.59 -43.07
C ARG A 359 0.27 -0.76 -43.15
N THR A 360 -0.11 -1.29 -41.99
CA THR A 360 -1.41 -1.90 -41.62
C THR A 360 -1.40 -1.96 -40.08
N LEU A 361 -2.07 -1.08 -39.33
CA LEU A 361 -3.52 -0.89 -39.06
C LEU A 361 -3.87 -1.44 -37.67
N LEU A 362 -3.89 -0.54 -36.68
CA LEU A 362 -4.90 -0.52 -35.62
C LEU A 362 -5.04 0.90 -35.11
N ASP A 363 -6.00 1.58 -35.71
CA ASP A 363 -6.61 2.81 -35.20
C ASP A 363 -7.37 2.46 -33.92
N VAL A 364 -6.86 2.86 -32.75
CA VAL A 364 -7.77 3.37 -31.72
C VAL A 364 -7.95 4.83 -32.06
N ASN A 365 -9.03 5.10 -32.77
CA ASN A 365 -9.49 6.45 -33.06
C ASN A 365 -9.85 7.13 -31.74
N GLU A 366 -9.04 8.08 -31.30
CA GLU A 366 -9.48 9.25 -30.53
C GLU A 366 -10.22 10.25 -31.45
N THR A 367 -11.03 9.73 -32.36
CA THR A 367 -11.88 10.54 -33.25
C THR A 367 -13.30 10.03 -33.16
N ASP A 368 -14.01 10.53 -32.14
CA ASP A 368 -15.34 11.11 -32.32
C ASP A 368 -15.90 11.86 -31.08
N PHE A 369 -15.05 12.35 -30.16
CA PHE A 369 -15.41 13.64 -29.55
C PHE A 369 -15.31 14.68 -30.66
N LYS A 370 -16.45 15.03 -31.26
CA LYS A 370 -16.55 16.35 -31.87
C LYS A 370 -16.08 17.31 -30.79
N ASP A 371 -14.92 17.91 -31.02
CA ASP A 371 -14.45 19.12 -30.36
C ASP A 371 -15.61 20.12 -30.31
N TYR A 372 -16.44 20.05 -29.26
CA TYR A 372 -17.09 21.23 -28.75
C TYR A 372 -16.00 21.92 -27.94
N SER A 373 -15.21 22.75 -28.64
CA SER A 373 -14.39 23.76 -28.00
C SER A 373 -15.35 24.66 -27.22
N PRO A 374 -15.36 24.59 -25.88
CA PRO A 374 -16.27 25.40 -25.09
C PRO A 374 -15.94 26.87 -25.34
N SER A 375 -16.96 27.71 -25.44
CA SER A 375 -16.78 29.15 -25.61
C SER A 375 -16.06 29.75 -24.38
N GLU A 376 -15.55 30.98 -24.47
CA GLU A 376 -14.91 31.64 -23.30
C GLU A 376 -15.81 31.69 -22.05
N ASP A 377 -17.14 31.56 -22.22
CA ASP A 377 -18.15 31.51 -21.15
C ASP A 377 -18.30 30.13 -20.46
N ASP A 378 -17.64 29.08 -20.96
CA ASP A 378 -17.79 27.69 -20.51
C ASP A 378 -16.58 27.17 -19.69
N ARG A 379 -15.61 28.03 -19.39
CA ARG A 379 -14.42 27.69 -18.57
C ARG A 379 -14.72 27.69 -17.07
N ALA A 380 -13.98 26.89 -16.31
CA ALA A 380 -13.89 27.02 -14.86
C ALA A 380 -13.55 28.50 -14.51
N ASP A 381 -14.43 29.14 -13.75
CA ASP A 381 -14.40 30.57 -13.40
C ASP A 381 -14.79 31.60 -14.50
N ALA A 382 -15.73 31.26 -15.38
CA ALA A 382 -16.32 32.20 -16.35
C ALA A 382 -17.09 33.38 -15.70
N ASP A 383 -17.47 34.36 -16.53
CA ASP A 383 -18.35 35.46 -16.14
C ASP A 383 -19.74 34.94 -15.73
N VAL A 384 -20.35 35.57 -14.73
CA VAL A 384 -21.71 35.19 -14.29
C VAL A 384 -22.73 35.77 -15.28
N LEU A 385 -23.26 34.94 -16.18
CA LEU A 385 -24.28 35.30 -17.17
C LEU A 385 -23.91 36.59 -17.94
N GLY A 386 -22.69 36.63 -18.48
CA GLY A 386 -22.16 37.76 -19.25
C GLY A 386 -21.72 38.98 -18.43
N ASN A 387 -21.72 38.90 -17.09
CA ASN A 387 -21.26 39.98 -16.22
C ASN A 387 -19.85 39.72 -15.65
N SER A 388 -18.86 40.38 -16.26
CA SER A 388 -17.44 40.33 -15.84
C SER A 388 -17.11 40.89 -14.45
N ALA A 389 -18.06 41.50 -13.74
CA ALA A 389 -17.85 41.94 -12.36
C ALA A 389 -17.84 40.78 -11.35
N TYR A 390 -18.47 39.66 -11.71
CA TYR A 390 -18.59 38.48 -10.87
C TYR A 390 -18.13 37.25 -11.63
N ARG A 391 -17.49 36.33 -10.93
CA ARG A 391 -17.08 35.05 -11.49
C ARG A 391 -17.96 33.92 -10.96
N ARG A 392 -18.16 32.85 -11.74
CA ARG A 392 -18.99 31.69 -11.33
C ARG A 392 -18.51 31.06 -10.02
N SER A 393 -17.20 31.03 -9.74
CA SER A 393 -16.67 30.56 -8.43
C SER A 393 -17.08 31.44 -7.25
N GLN A 394 -17.51 32.67 -7.46
CA GLN A 394 -17.90 33.57 -6.38
C GLN A 394 -19.37 33.42 -5.96
N ILE A 395 -20.13 32.53 -6.62
CA ILE A 395 -21.55 32.34 -6.34
C ILE A 395 -21.74 31.15 -5.40
N GLY A 396 -22.41 31.37 -4.27
CA GLY A 396 -22.70 30.36 -3.24
C GLY A 396 -24.09 29.72 -3.36
N SER A 397 -25.05 30.42 -4.00
CA SER A 397 -26.38 29.91 -4.31
C SER A 397 -27.00 30.62 -5.52
N ILE A 398 -27.94 29.96 -6.21
CA ILE A 398 -28.69 30.52 -7.35
C ILE A 398 -30.20 30.38 -7.07
N THR A 399 -30.98 31.45 -7.29
CA THR A 399 -32.43 31.46 -7.05
C THR A 399 -33.20 32.11 -8.21
N PHE A 400 -34.19 31.41 -8.76
CA PHE A 400 -35.11 31.93 -9.77
C PHE A 400 -36.39 32.51 -9.14
N LEU A 401 -36.85 33.65 -9.66
CA LEU A 401 -38.01 34.40 -9.14
C LEU A 401 -39.03 34.73 -10.24
N ASP A 402 -40.31 34.83 -9.87
CA ASP A 402 -41.43 35.17 -10.77
C ASP A 402 -41.62 36.68 -11.04
N SER A 403 -40.75 37.52 -10.48
CA SER A 403 -40.78 38.96 -10.69
C SER A 403 -39.39 39.59 -10.57
N ARG A 404 -39.26 40.79 -11.14
CA ARG A 404 -38.02 41.61 -11.09
C ARG A 404 -38.07 42.69 -10.01
N LYS A 405 -39.09 42.71 -9.14
CA LYS A 405 -39.32 43.83 -8.20
C LYS A 405 -38.23 44.03 -7.16
N GLU A 406 -37.47 42.98 -6.88
CA GLU A 406 -36.37 42.99 -5.92
C GLU A 406 -35.02 43.33 -6.55
N ALA A 407 -34.97 43.49 -7.88
CA ALA A 407 -33.78 43.88 -8.60
C ALA A 407 -33.36 45.33 -8.22
N GLY A 408 -32.12 45.48 -7.77
CA GLY A 408 -31.50 46.76 -7.45
C GLY A 408 -31.10 47.57 -8.69
N GLU A 409 -30.52 48.74 -8.47
CA GLU A 409 -29.97 49.58 -9.55
C GLU A 409 -28.75 48.94 -10.26
N ASP A 410 -28.14 47.94 -9.63
CA ASP A 410 -26.97 47.18 -10.08
C ASP A 410 -27.32 45.85 -10.78
N ALA A 411 -28.61 45.56 -10.96
CA ALA A 411 -29.05 44.42 -11.76
C ALA A 411 -28.68 44.59 -13.23
N TRP A 412 -28.36 43.48 -13.90
CA TRP A 412 -28.05 43.46 -15.34
C TRP A 412 -29.01 42.56 -16.10
N ASP A 413 -29.13 42.82 -17.40
CA ASP A 413 -29.98 42.08 -18.29
C ASP A 413 -29.31 40.80 -18.77
N VAL A 414 -30.03 39.69 -18.68
CA VAL A 414 -29.61 38.35 -19.11
C VAL A 414 -30.57 37.74 -20.12
N SER A 415 -31.47 38.55 -20.69
CA SER A 415 -32.37 38.12 -21.77
C SER A 415 -31.65 38.09 -23.13
N ASP A 416 -31.97 37.09 -23.96
CA ASP A 416 -31.45 36.97 -25.33
C ASP A 416 -31.72 38.22 -26.19
N GLU A 417 -32.83 38.92 -25.92
CA GLU A 417 -33.23 40.13 -26.66
C GLU A 417 -32.51 41.41 -26.17
N GLY A 418 -31.85 41.38 -25.01
CA GLY A 418 -31.24 42.55 -24.40
C GLY A 418 -32.25 43.67 -24.08
N ASP A 419 -33.51 43.31 -23.80
CA ASP A 419 -34.64 44.23 -23.60
C ASP A 419 -34.99 44.45 -22.11
N GLY A 420 -34.22 43.84 -21.21
CA GLY A 420 -34.38 43.85 -19.77
C GLY A 420 -35.42 42.86 -19.26
N SER A 421 -36.04 42.02 -20.11
CA SER A 421 -37.14 41.12 -19.74
C SER A 421 -36.77 40.10 -18.66
N VAL A 422 -35.48 39.71 -18.60
CA VAL A 422 -34.90 38.86 -17.57
C VAL A 422 -33.74 39.62 -16.93
N LEU A 423 -33.78 39.81 -15.61
CA LEU A 423 -32.72 40.49 -14.88
C LEU A 423 -32.03 39.53 -13.91
N ALA A 424 -30.71 39.65 -13.81
CA ALA A 424 -29.91 39.00 -12.78
C ALA A 424 -29.31 40.05 -11.82
N TRP A 425 -29.17 39.69 -10.55
CA TRP A 425 -28.49 40.49 -9.54
C TRP A 425 -27.92 39.60 -8.45
N VAL A 426 -26.97 40.12 -7.68
CA VAL A 426 -26.30 39.37 -6.60
C VAL A 426 -26.41 40.10 -5.26
N GLN A 427 -26.37 39.34 -4.18
CA GLN A 427 -26.25 39.87 -2.81
C GLN A 427 -25.15 39.10 -2.06
N PRO A 428 -24.34 39.72 -1.18
CA PRO A 428 -23.39 38.97 -0.36
C PRO A 428 -24.12 37.93 0.49
N THR A 429 -23.63 36.69 0.49
CA THR A 429 -24.24 35.60 1.26
C THR A 429 -24.16 35.89 2.77
N GLU A 430 -25.22 35.58 3.54
CA GLU A 430 -25.27 35.83 4.99
C GLU A 430 -24.21 35.03 5.77
N ASP A 431 -23.93 33.81 5.31
CA ASP A 431 -23.03 32.85 5.97
C ASP A 431 -21.56 32.97 5.53
N ASP A 432 -21.28 33.59 4.36
CA ASP A 432 -19.92 33.75 3.85
C ASP A 432 -19.79 35.06 3.04
N ALA A 433 -19.18 36.07 3.66
CA ALA A 433 -18.98 37.38 3.03
C ALA A 433 -18.00 37.37 1.82
N SER A 434 -17.42 36.22 1.46
CA SER A 434 -16.62 36.05 0.24
C SER A 434 -17.41 35.51 -0.96
N LEU A 435 -18.65 35.07 -0.75
CA LEU A 435 -19.56 34.55 -1.76
C LEU A 435 -20.79 35.46 -1.95
N TYR A 436 -21.49 35.23 -3.05
CA TYR A 436 -22.72 35.91 -3.41
C TYR A 436 -23.86 34.93 -3.67
N ASP A 437 -25.07 35.32 -3.28
CA ASP A 437 -26.32 34.70 -3.72
C ASP A 437 -26.78 35.37 -5.01
N LEU A 438 -26.90 34.58 -6.09
CA LEU A 438 -27.35 35.03 -7.40
C LEU A 438 -28.86 34.87 -7.53
N TYR A 439 -29.55 35.92 -7.94
CA TYR A 439 -30.98 35.93 -8.21
C TYR A 439 -31.24 36.22 -9.68
N ILE A 440 -32.16 35.48 -10.28
CA ILE A 440 -32.57 35.65 -11.69
C ILE A 440 -34.09 35.76 -11.74
N GLY A 441 -34.63 36.86 -12.27
CA GLY A 441 -36.07 37.16 -12.22
C GLY A 441 -36.64 37.67 -13.53
N ALA A 442 -37.87 37.25 -13.84
CA ALA A 442 -38.68 37.74 -14.95
C ALA A 442 -40.17 37.70 -14.59
N GLU A 443 -40.98 38.59 -15.15
CA GLU A 443 -42.44 38.63 -14.85
C GLU A 443 -43.13 37.35 -15.33
N GLY A 444 -43.55 36.50 -14.39
CA GLY A 444 -44.15 35.19 -14.67
C GLY A 444 -43.14 34.04 -14.80
N GLY A 445 -41.88 34.26 -14.41
CA GLY A 445 -40.79 33.27 -14.46
C GLY A 445 -39.91 33.41 -15.72
N VAL A 446 -38.75 32.76 -15.68
CA VAL A 446 -37.74 32.73 -16.74
C VAL A 446 -38.02 31.57 -17.68
N LYS A 447 -37.83 31.79 -18.98
CA LYS A 447 -37.93 30.73 -20.00
C LYS A 447 -36.54 30.42 -20.54
N ALA A 448 -36.17 29.15 -20.56
CA ALA A 448 -34.98 28.69 -21.25
C ALA A 448 -35.15 28.85 -22.76
N ASN A 449 -34.07 29.15 -23.46
CA ASN A 449 -34.00 29.11 -24.91
C ASN A 449 -33.82 27.65 -25.40
N GLU A 450 -33.81 27.45 -26.72
CA GLU A 450 -33.68 26.10 -27.32
C GLU A 450 -32.32 25.45 -26.98
N ASN A 451 -31.27 26.24 -26.77
CA ASN A 451 -29.94 25.76 -26.37
C ASN A 451 -29.57 26.34 -25.01
N CYS A 452 -29.82 25.58 -23.95
CA CYS A 452 -29.46 25.92 -22.58
C CYS A 452 -28.28 25.10 -22.06
N SER A 453 -27.43 24.64 -22.98
CA SER A 453 -26.19 23.96 -22.65
C SER A 453 -25.28 24.86 -21.80
N TYR A 454 -24.61 24.27 -20.82
CA TYR A 454 -23.68 24.93 -19.90
C TYR A 454 -24.24 26.11 -19.09
N ALA A 455 -25.57 26.32 -19.09
CA ALA A 455 -26.22 27.47 -18.45
C ALA A 455 -25.86 27.62 -16.96
N PHE A 456 -25.61 26.51 -16.28
CA PHE A 456 -25.17 26.46 -14.88
C PHE A 456 -23.85 25.70 -14.72
N ALA A 457 -23.03 25.55 -15.76
CA ALA A 457 -21.73 24.89 -15.62
C ALA A 457 -20.75 25.71 -14.76
N GLY A 458 -19.81 25.06 -14.06
CA GLY A 458 -18.68 25.72 -13.40
C GLY A 458 -19.03 26.63 -12.21
N PHE A 459 -20.25 26.55 -11.67
CA PHE A 459 -20.61 27.20 -10.40
C PHE A 459 -20.12 26.39 -9.20
N GLU A 460 -18.80 26.27 -9.07
CA GLU A 460 -18.13 25.33 -8.16
C GLU A 460 -18.55 25.48 -6.68
N ASN A 461 -18.76 26.71 -6.22
CA ASN A 461 -19.14 26.98 -4.83
C ASN A 461 -20.66 27.03 -4.61
N ALA A 462 -21.47 26.86 -5.66
CA ALA A 462 -22.92 26.86 -5.52
C ALA A 462 -23.39 25.58 -4.84
N SER A 463 -23.80 25.72 -3.57
CA SER A 463 -24.30 24.60 -2.78
C SER A 463 -25.76 24.25 -3.07
N GLN A 464 -26.50 25.18 -3.69
CA GLN A 464 -27.92 25.06 -4.00
C GLN A 464 -28.32 25.89 -5.23
N ILE A 465 -29.15 25.31 -6.09
CA ILE A 465 -29.86 26.00 -7.17
C ILE A 465 -31.36 25.82 -6.93
N THR A 466 -32.12 26.91 -6.85
CA THR A 466 -33.55 26.91 -6.52
C THR A 466 -34.36 27.45 -7.69
N PHE A 467 -35.11 26.58 -8.37
CA PHE A 467 -35.99 26.96 -9.47
C PHE A 467 -37.40 27.37 -9.02
N ALA A 468 -37.96 26.66 -8.02
CA ALA A 468 -39.30 26.91 -7.45
C ALA A 468 -40.45 27.02 -8.50
N GLY A 469 -40.31 26.35 -9.65
CA GLY A 469 -41.28 26.45 -10.77
C GLY A 469 -41.21 27.75 -11.57
N HIS A 470 -40.13 28.54 -11.42
CA HIS A 470 -39.90 29.81 -12.09
C HIS A 470 -38.88 29.74 -13.23
N PHE A 471 -38.50 28.53 -13.65
CA PHE A 471 -37.64 28.28 -14.81
C PHE A 471 -38.30 27.25 -15.73
N ASP A 472 -38.76 27.70 -16.89
CA ASP A 472 -39.49 26.88 -17.87
C ASP A 472 -38.56 26.38 -18.98
N THR A 473 -38.33 25.07 -19.04
CA THR A 473 -37.48 24.41 -20.04
C THR A 473 -38.25 23.82 -21.22
N GLY A 474 -39.55 24.10 -21.39
CA GLY A 474 -40.40 23.41 -22.39
C GLY A 474 -40.07 23.66 -23.88
N GLU A 475 -39.14 24.56 -24.17
CA GLU A 475 -38.60 24.78 -25.52
C GLU A 475 -37.14 24.32 -25.66
N ALA A 476 -36.52 23.81 -24.59
CA ALA A 476 -35.14 23.33 -24.61
C ALA A 476 -35.00 22.09 -25.53
N VAL A 477 -33.97 22.13 -26.37
CA VAL A 477 -33.58 21.07 -27.29
C VAL A 477 -32.22 20.49 -26.89
N SER A 478 -31.30 21.32 -26.38
CA SER A 478 -29.99 20.87 -25.86
C SER A 478 -29.83 21.30 -24.41
N MET A 479 -29.44 20.33 -23.57
CA MET A 479 -29.09 20.51 -22.14
C MET A 479 -27.67 20.02 -21.86
N THR A 480 -26.82 19.97 -22.89
CA THR A 480 -25.43 19.52 -22.78
C THR A 480 -24.69 20.26 -21.67
N GLY A 481 -24.06 19.54 -20.75
CA GLY A 481 -23.24 20.14 -19.70
C GLY A 481 -23.97 21.13 -18.80
N MET A 482 -25.31 21.14 -18.76
CA MET A 482 -26.11 22.20 -18.13
C MET A 482 -25.69 22.50 -16.68
N PHE A 483 -25.30 21.49 -15.91
CA PHE A 483 -24.80 21.60 -14.53
C PHE A 483 -23.35 21.13 -14.37
N GLN A 484 -22.61 20.94 -15.47
CA GLN A 484 -21.27 20.36 -15.43
C GLN A 484 -20.33 21.13 -14.49
N GLY A 485 -19.58 20.43 -13.64
CA GLY A 485 -18.62 21.06 -12.73
C GLY A 485 -19.25 21.85 -11.58
N CYS A 486 -20.53 21.62 -11.26
CA CYS A 486 -21.16 22.13 -10.03
C CYS A 486 -20.68 21.33 -8.80
N VAL A 487 -19.39 21.41 -8.49
CA VAL A 487 -18.75 20.54 -7.50
C VAL A 487 -19.33 20.65 -6.09
N GLY A 488 -19.87 21.81 -5.71
CA GLY A 488 -20.47 22.06 -4.39
C GLY A 488 -21.92 21.59 -4.24
N LEU A 489 -22.57 21.16 -5.32
CA LEU A 489 -23.98 20.80 -5.33
C LEU A 489 -24.21 19.42 -4.71
N THR A 490 -24.86 19.37 -3.55
CA THR A 490 -25.15 18.09 -2.86
C THR A 490 -26.45 17.42 -3.30
N GLY A 491 -27.31 18.18 -3.98
CA GLY A 491 -28.63 17.78 -4.47
C GLY A 491 -29.28 18.94 -5.24
N ILE A 492 -30.19 18.64 -6.16
CA ILE A 492 -30.92 19.63 -6.95
C ILE A 492 -32.37 19.19 -7.17
N ASP A 493 -33.31 20.12 -6.99
CA ASP A 493 -34.72 19.88 -7.25
C ASP A 493 -35.06 20.30 -8.69
N LEU A 494 -35.27 19.30 -9.55
CA LEU A 494 -35.60 19.48 -10.96
C LEU A 494 -37.12 19.43 -11.21
N THR A 495 -37.94 19.49 -10.15
CA THR A 495 -39.39 19.48 -10.28
C THR A 495 -39.88 20.63 -11.17
N GLY A 496 -40.56 20.28 -12.25
CA GLY A 496 -41.08 21.25 -13.23
C GLY A 496 -40.24 21.40 -14.49
N PHE A 497 -39.08 20.75 -14.58
CA PHE A 497 -38.35 20.60 -15.84
C PHE A 497 -39.21 19.81 -16.83
N ARG A 498 -39.27 20.31 -18.07
CA ARG A 498 -39.92 19.70 -19.22
C ARG A 498 -38.85 19.37 -20.25
N THR A 499 -38.75 18.09 -20.63
CA THR A 499 -37.66 17.58 -21.48
C THR A 499 -38.14 16.91 -22.76
N GLU A 500 -39.43 16.98 -23.12
CA GLU A 500 -40.00 16.22 -24.24
C GLU A 500 -39.38 16.57 -25.60
N LYS A 501 -38.78 17.77 -25.69
CA LYS A 501 -38.08 18.28 -26.88
C LYS A 501 -36.56 18.13 -26.81
N VAL A 502 -35.99 17.79 -25.66
CA VAL A 502 -34.55 17.65 -25.48
C VAL A 502 -34.05 16.45 -26.29
N ARG A 503 -32.91 16.63 -26.95
CA ARG A 503 -32.24 15.62 -27.77
C ARG A 503 -30.85 15.27 -27.26
N GLU A 504 -30.19 16.23 -26.60
CA GLU A 504 -28.81 16.13 -26.11
C GLU A 504 -28.80 16.33 -24.58
N PHE A 505 -28.42 15.27 -23.85
CA PHE A 505 -28.26 15.24 -22.38
C PHE A 505 -26.79 15.02 -21.96
N ASP A 506 -25.87 15.00 -22.92
CA ASP A 506 -24.48 14.68 -22.69
C ASP A 506 -23.85 15.62 -21.64
N GLN A 507 -23.07 15.04 -20.74
CA GLN A 507 -22.35 15.73 -19.66
C GLN A 507 -23.24 16.55 -18.70
N MET A 508 -24.57 16.41 -18.74
CA MET A 508 -25.50 17.32 -18.03
C MET A 508 -25.15 17.52 -16.55
N PHE A 509 -24.75 16.46 -15.84
CA PHE A 509 -24.31 16.49 -14.43
C PHE A 509 -22.84 16.09 -14.26
N SER A 510 -22.05 16.09 -15.32
CA SER A 510 -20.65 15.67 -15.28
C SER A 510 -19.83 16.48 -14.27
N ARG A 511 -18.93 15.84 -13.53
CA ARG A 511 -18.08 16.46 -12.48
C ARG A 511 -18.87 17.14 -11.35
N CYS A 512 -20.09 16.67 -11.05
CA CYS A 512 -20.83 17.06 -9.85
C CYS A 512 -20.43 16.18 -8.66
N TYR A 513 -19.15 16.24 -8.25
CA TYR A 513 -18.54 15.32 -7.28
C TYR A 513 -19.31 15.16 -5.96
N SER A 514 -19.93 16.24 -5.46
CA SER A 514 -20.65 16.23 -4.16
C SER A 514 -22.09 15.74 -4.24
N LEU A 515 -22.61 15.43 -5.43
CA LEU A 515 -24.02 15.09 -5.61
C LEU A 515 -24.33 13.75 -4.94
N THR A 516 -25.13 13.76 -3.87
CA THR A 516 -25.40 12.54 -3.07
C THR A 516 -26.64 11.79 -3.50
N SER A 517 -27.59 12.49 -4.11
CA SER A 517 -28.85 11.96 -4.62
C SER A 517 -29.36 12.85 -5.73
N LEU A 518 -29.98 12.24 -6.74
CA LEU A 518 -30.60 12.94 -7.84
C LEU A 518 -31.88 12.20 -8.24
N ASP A 519 -32.97 12.95 -8.46
CA ASP A 519 -34.21 12.42 -9.02
C ASP A 519 -34.36 12.95 -10.44
N VAL A 520 -34.21 12.06 -11.42
CA VAL A 520 -34.42 12.34 -12.86
C VAL A 520 -35.64 11.62 -13.41
N SER A 521 -36.45 10.99 -12.55
CA SER A 521 -37.55 10.11 -12.96
C SER A 521 -38.66 10.81 -13.77
N MET A 522 -38.69 12.14 -13.74
CA MET A 522 -39.66 12.96 -14.47
C MET A 522 -39.22 13.30 -15.91
N PHE A 523 -38.00 12.97 -16.32
CA PHE A 523 -37.51 13.30 -17.65
C PHE A 523 -38.16 12.40 -18.72
N ASP A 524 -38.75 13.02 -19.74
CA ASP A 524 -39.07 12.35 -21.01
C ASP A 524 -37.80 12.32 -21.86
N THR A 525 -37.25 11.12 -22.04
CA THR A 525 -35.99 10.85 -22.74
C THR A 525 -36.16 10.15 -24.08
N ALA A 526 -37.39 9.77 -24.47
CA ALA A 526 -37.69 8.92 -25.63
C ALA A 526 -37.20 9.49 -26.98
N GLY A 527 -37.03 10.81 -27.05
CA GLY A 527 -36.56 11.51 -28.25
C GLY A 527 -35.05 11.71 -28.32
N ALA A 528 -34.30 11.46 -27.25
CA ALA A 528 -32.89 11.83 -27.15
C ALA A 528 -31.94 10.77 -27.72
N ASP A 529 -30.89 11.21 -28.41
CA ASP A 529 -29.94 10.35 -29.09
C ASP A 529 -28.54 10.32 -28.47
N ASN A 530 -28.23 11.25 -27.54
CA ASN A 530 -26.92 11.35 -26.86
C ASN A 530 -27.06 11.54 -25.34
N PHE A 531 -26.47 10.62 -24.57
CA PHE A 531 -26.38 10.63 -23.10
C PHE A 531 -24.94 10.53 -22.58
N SER A 532 -23.95 10.74 -23.47
CA SER A 532 -22.52 10.62 -23.18
C SER A 532 -22.14 11.32 -21.88
N GLY A 533 -21.59 10.58 -20.92
CA GLY A 533 -21.13 11.10 -19.63
C GLY A 533 -22.14 11.92 -18.83
N MET A 534 -23.45 11.69 -19.00
CA MET A 534 -24.50 12.46 -18.31
C MET A 534 -24.26 12.58 -16.80
N PHE A 535 -23.73 11.53 -16.14
CA PHE A 535 -23.42 11.48 -14.72
C PHE A 535 -21.93 11.26 -14.42
N ARG A 536 -21.04 11.46 -15.40
CA ARG A 536 -19.61 11.22 -15.26
C ARG A 536 -19.01 11.96 -14.06
N TYR A 537 -18.22 11.28 -13.24
CA TYR A 537 -17.61 11.77 -12.00
C TYR A 537 -18.60 12.38 -10.98
N CYS A 538 -19.79 11.79 -10.85
CA CYS A 538 -20.67 12.01 -9.70
C CYS A 538 -20.26 11.12 -8.51
N GLU A 539 -19.03 11.28 -8.02
CA GLU A 539 -18.37 10.38 -7.06
C GLU A 539 -19.18 10.11 -5.78
N SER A 540 -19.93 11.11 -5.28
CA SER A 540 -20.74 10.97 -4.05
C SER A 540 -22.12 10.34 -4.26
N LEU A 541 -22.51 10.02 -5.50
CA LEU A 541 -23.85 9.55 -5.84
C LEU A 541 -24.03 8.10 -5.37
N VAL A 542 -24.85 7.89 -4.34
CA VAL A 542 -24.97 6.56 -3.69
C VAL A 542 -25.94 5.63 -4.41
N SER A 543 -26.98 6.22 -5.00
CA SER A 543 -28.07 5.55 -5.69
C SER A 543 -28.67 6.50 -6.71
N LEU A 544 -29.10 5.98 -7.86
CA LEU A 544 -29.81 6.74 -8.87
C LEU A 544 -31.01 5.92 -9.38
N GLU A 545 -32.20 6.49 -9.28
CA GLU A 545 -33.41 5.91 -9.88
C GLU A 545 -33.63 6.55 -11.25
N LEU A 546 -33.41 5.79 -12.32
CA LEU A 546 -33.61 6.26 -13.70
C LEU A 546 -35.10 6.25 -14.12
N GLY A 547 -36.00 5.68 -13.32
CA GLY A 547 -37.44 5.69 -13.61
C GLY A 547 -37.79 5.01 -14.95
N GLU A 548 -38.64 5.67 -15.74
CA GLU A 548 -39.07 5.23 -17.08
C GLU A 548 -38.22 5.89 -18.19
N PHE A 549 -36.89 5.97 -18.00
CA PHE A 549 -36.00 6.39 -19.10
C PHE A 549 -36.30 5.54 -20.35
N ASP A 550 -36.35 6.17 -21.51
CA ASP A 550 -36.48 5.50 -22.82
C ASP A 550 -35.28 5.91 -23.67
N THR A 551 -34.20 5.15 -23.54
CA THR A 551 -32.95 5.37 -24.30
C THR A 551 -32.95 4.68 -25.66
N LYS A 552 -34.10 4.22 -26.17
CA LYS A 552 -34.18 3.49 -27.46
C LYS A 552 -33.65 4.29 -28.66
N ALA A 553 -33.79 5.61 -28.60
CA ALA A 553 -33.26 6.51 -29.61
C ALA A 553 -31.75 6.75 -29.47
N ALA A 554 -31.15 6.47 -28.29
CA ALA A 554 -29.74 6.67 -28.00
C ALA A 554 -28.84 5.91 -28.97
N ARG A 555 -27.81 6.59 -29.43
CA ARG A 555 -26.70 6.01 -30.21
C ARG A 555 -25.42 5.98 -29.39
N ASP A 556 -25.28 6.92 -28.46
CA ASP A 556 -24.11 7.09 -27.61
C ASP A 556 -24.52 7.10 -26.13
N LEU A 557 -24.01 6.11 -25.39
CA LEU A 557 -24.17 5.95 -23.94
C LEU A 557 -22.78 5.89 -23.26
N ASN A 558 -21.72 6.32 -23.96
CA ASN A 558 -20.37 6.19 -23.44
C ASN A 558 -20.19 6.98 -22.14
N ALA A 559 -19.37 6.46 -21.22
CA ALA A 559 -19.01 7.10 -19.97
C ALA A 559 -20.20 7.54 -19.07
N MET A 560 -21.43 7.09 -19.34
CA MET A 560 -22.65 7.67 -18.74
C MET A 560 -22.60 7.74 -17.21
N PHE A 561 -22.00 6.73 -16.56
CA PHE A 561 -21.80 6.63 -15.11
C PHE A 561 -20.32 6.52 -14.72
N GLU A 562 -19.39 6.83 -15.62
CA GLU A 562 -17.94 6.75 -15.34
C GLU A 562 -17.60 7.54 -14.05
N GLY A 563 -16.81 6.97 -13.15
CA GLY A 563 -16.37 7.62 -11.90
C GLY A 563 -17.47 7.84 -10.86
N CYS A 564 -18.62 7.17 -10.96
CA CYS A 564 -19.65 7.17 -9.90
C CYS A 564 -19.25 6.23 -8.74
N GLU A 565 -18.12 6.51 -8.08
CA GLU A 565 -17.47 5.59 -7.15
C GLU A 565 -18.33 5.15 -5.96
N ALA A 566 -19.21 6.01 -5.44
CA ALA A 566 -20.10 5.69 -4.32
C ALA A 566 -21.38 4.93 -4.71
N LEU A 567 -21.62 4.70 -6.01
CA LEU A 567 -22.84 4.08 -6.49
C LEU A 567 -22.90 2.62 -6.05
N THR A 568 -23.82 2.32 -5.14
CA THR A 568 -23.94 0.95 -4.56
C THR A 568 -24.95 0.08 -5.27
N GLU A 569 -25.97 0.71 -5.87
CA GLU A 569 -27.02 0.08 -6.66
C GLU A 569 -27.42 1.01 -7.81
N LEU A 570 -27.66 0.41 -8.97
CA LEU A 570 -28.24 1.10 -10.12
C LEU A 570 -29.35 0.21 -10.68
N LEU A 571 -30.58 0.70 -10.66
CA LEU A 571 -31.71 0.04 -11.31
C LEU A 571 -31.72 0.44 -12.78
N ALA A 572 -31.07 -0.38 -13.61
CA ALA A 572 -30.90 -0.14 -15.05
C ALA A 572 -32.09 -0.58 -15.90
N ASP A 573 -33.23 -0.98 -15.30
CA ASP A 573 -34.43 -1.47 -16.02
C ASP A 573 -34.99 -0.48 -17.05
N GLY A 574 -34.70 0.81 -16.91
CA GLY A 574 -35.06 1.88 -17.85
C GLY A 574 -34.03 2.17 -18.95
N LEU A 575 -32.97 1.37 -19.09
CA LEU A 575 -31.95 1.58 -20.13
C LEU A 575 -32.16 0.59 -21.30
N ASP A 576 -32.83 1.05 -22.36
CA ASP A 576 -32.89 0.36 -23.65
C ASP A 576 -31.61 0.66 -24.46
N THR A 577 -30.71 -0.32 -24.56
CA THR A 577 -29.44 -0.20 -25.31
C THR A 577 -29.53 -0.67 -26.76
N ALA A 578 -30.70 -1.10 -27.25
CA ALA A 578 -30.85 -1.71 -28.58
C ALA A 578 -30.45 -0.77 -29.73
N GLY A 579 -30.43 0.54 -29.46
CA GLY A 579 -30.00 1.57 -30.37
C GLY A 579 -28.51 1.92 -30.33
N ALA A 580 -27.80 1.57 -29.25
CA ALA A 580 -26.47 2.09 -28.93
C ALA A 580 -25.37 1.48 -29.81
N GLU A 581 -24.49 2.32 -30.32
CA GLU A 581 -23.31 1.95 -31.11
C GLU A 581 -22.02 2.06 -30.29
N ASP A 582 -22.01 2.90 -29.25
CA ASP A 582 -20.93 3.09 -28.28
C ASP A 582 -21.45 2.90 -26.84
N LEU A 583 -20.88 1.93 -26.13
CA LEU A 583 -21.12 1.61 -24.71
C LEU A 583 -19.82 1.71 -23.89
N SER A 584 -18.76 2.30 -24.47
CA SER A 584 -17.44 2.37 -23.81
C SER A 584 -17.51 3.15 -22.50
N SER A 585 -16.74 2.69 -21.50
CA SER A 585 -16.61 3.33 -20.18
C SER A 585 -17.92 3.55 -19.41
N MET A 586 -19.04 2.95 -19.83
CA MET A 586 -20.38 3.29 -19.33
C MET A 586 -20.48 3.20 -17.79
N PHE A 587 -19.79 2.23 -17.17
CA PHE A 587 -19.72 2.03 -15.73
C PHE A 587 -18.28 2.04 -15.19
N GLU A 588 -17.33 2.62 -15.94
CA GLU A 588 -15.94 2.69 -15.51
C GLU A 588 -15.83 3.36 -14.13
N ASP A 589 -15.00 2.81 -13.24
CA ASP A 589 -14.78 3.27 -11.87
C ASP A 589 -16.04 3.40 -10.99
N CYS A 590 -17.10 2.63 -11.28
CA CYS A 590 -18.22 2.42 -10.35
C CYS A 590 -17.82 1.47 -9.19
N ALA A 591 -16.76 1.82 -8.46
CA ALA A 591 -16.04 0.92 -7.55
C ALA A 591 -16.89 0.35 -6.40
N SER A 592 -17.96 1.01 -5.97
CA SER A 592 -18.87 0.52 -4.92
C SER A 592 -20.01 -0.37 -5.40
N LEU A 593 -20.17 -0.54 -6.72
CA LEU A 593 -21.27 -1.28 -7.31
C LEU A 593 -21.11 -2.78 -7.02
N LYS A 594 -22.05 -3.36 -6.29
CA LYS A 594 -21.97 -4.78 -5.88
C LYS A 594 -22.64 -5.73 -6.84
N THR A 595 -23.72 -5.24 -7.45
CA THR A 595 -24.58 -5.98 -8.37
C THR A 595 -25.05 -5.01 -9.43
N LEU A 596 -25.10 -5.47 -10.67
CA LEU A 596 -25.66 -4.74 -11.79
C LEU A 596 -26.47 -5.71 -12.64
N ASP A 597 -27.75 -5.41 -12.84
CA ASP A 597 -28.59 -6.20 -13.75
C ASP A 597 -28.45 -5.64 -15.17
N VAL A 598 -27.77 -6.39 -16.04
CA VAL A 598 -27.61 -6.08 -17.47
C VAL A 598 -28.44 -7.00 -18.36
N SER A 599 -29.36 -7.79 -17.79
CA SER A 599 -30.15 -8.77 -18.55
C SER A 599 -31.11 -8.13 -19.58
N GLY A 600 -31.44 -6.85 -19.39
CA GLY A 600 -32.22 -6.05 -20.33
C GLY A 600 -31.43 -5.45 -21.49
N PHE A 601 -30.09 -5.54 -21.48
CA PHE A 601 -29.26 -4.88 -22.48
C PHE A 601 -29.28 -5.65 -23.80
N ASP A 602 -29.67 -4.96 -24.88
CA ASP A 602 -29.49 -5.42 -26.26
C ASP A 602 -28.22 -4.76 -26.82
N THR A 603 -27.16 -5.55 -26.99
CA THR A 603 -25.86 -5.07 -27.50
C THR A 603 -25.68 -5.34 -28.99
N SER A 604 -26.71 -5.80 -29.72
CA SER A 604 -26.62 -6.25 -31.13
C SER A 604 -26.19 -5.17 -32.13
N ARG A 605 -26.14 -3.90 -31.70
CA ARG A 605 -25.64 -2.76 -32.46
C ARG A 605 -24.33 -2.18 -31.96
N ALA A 606 -23.87 -2.56 -30.77
CA ALA A 606 -22.66 -2.04 -30.17
C ALA A 606 -21.44 -2.37 -31.04
N THR A 607 -20.60 -1.36 -31.26
CA THR A 607 -19.31 -1.51 -31.97
C THR A 607 -18.11 -1.21 -31.08
N ASP A 608 -18.33 -0.46 -30.00
CA ASP A 608 -17.33 -0.13 -28.98
C ASP A 608 -17.88 -0.45 -27.58
N MET A 609 -17.12 -1.23 -26.81
CA MET A 609 -17.40 -1.58 -25.42
C MET A 609 -16.13 -1.48 -24.57
N ASN A 610 -15.12 -0.72 -25.01
CA ASN A 610 -13.90 -0.53 -24.25
C ASN A 610 -14.19 -0.11 -22.81
N SER A 611 -13.48 -0.68 -21.84
CA SER A 611 -13.53 -0.27 -20.43
C SER A 611 -14.92 -0.24 -19.77
N MET A 612 -15.96 -0.83 -20.36
CA MET A 612 -17.35 -0.63 -19.92
C MET A 612 -17.56 -0.89 -18.42
N PHE A 613 -16.86 -1.88 -17.85
CA PHE A 613 -16.89 -2.21 -16.42
C PHE A 613 -15.55 -2.05 -15.72
N LYS A 614 -14.58 -1.35 -16.33
CA LYS A 614 -13.26 -1.14 -15.73
C LYS A 614 -13.39 -0.53 -14.33
N GLY A 615 -12.60 -0.99 -13.36
CA GLY A 615 -12.60 -0.43 -12.00
C GLY A 615 -13.85 -0.73 -11.17
N CYS A 616 -14.80 -1.55 -11.65
CA CYS A 616 -15.95 -2.05 -10.88
C CYS A 616 -15.54 -3.08 -9.80
N SER A 617 -14.60 -2.69 -8.93
CA SER A 617 -13.87 -3.58 -8.03
C SER A 617 -14.71 -4.28 -6.96
N SER A 618 -15.92 -3.80 -6.66
CA SER A 618 -16.86 -4.45 -5.73
C SER A 618 -17.88 -5.39 -6.39
N LEU A 619 -17.88 -5.52 -7.72
CA LEU A 619 -18.86 -6.31 -8.45
C LEU A 619 -18.61 -7.80 -8.22
N GLU A 620 -19.50 -8.47 -7.48
CA GLU A 620 -19.29 -9.89 -7.09
C GLU A 620 -19.74 -10.88 -8.18
N ALA A 621 -20.73 -10.47 -8.98
CA ALA A 621 -21.28 -11.25 -10.10
C ALA A 621 -21.86 -10.31 -11.17
N LEU A 622 -21.71 -10.71 -12.43
CA LEU A 622 -22.27 -10.02 -13.60
C LEU A 622 -22.67 -11.07 -14.65
N ASP A 623 -23.93 -11.04 -15.09
CA ASP A 623 -24.44 -11.93 -16.12
C ASP A 623 -24.38 -11.26 -17.49
N VAL A 624 -23.33 -11.54 -18.27
CA VAL A 624 -23.13 -11.02 -19.64
C VAL A 624 -23.49 -12.05 -20.73
N SER A 625 -24.15 -13.15 -20.34
CA SER A 625 -24.49 -14.25 -21.27
C SER A 625 -25.48 -13.84 -22.36
N GLY A 626 -26.23 -12.76 -22.13
CA GLY A 626 -27.17 -12.17 -23.08
C GLY A 626 -26.56 -11.25 -24.15
N PHE A 627 -25.27 -10.92 -24.05
CA PHE A 627 -24.64 -9.95 -24.96
C PHE A 627 -24.43 -10.54 -26.35
N ASP A 628 -24.89 -9.84 -27.37
CA ASP A 628 -24.52 -10.06 -28.77
C ASP A 628 -23.29 -9.21 -29.09
N THR A 629 -22.12 -9.85 -29.21
CA THR A 629 -20.86 -9.16 -29.51
C THR A 629 -20.48 -9.19 -31.00
N SER A 630 -21.35 -9.71 -31.89
CA SER A 630 -21.03 -9.99 -33.31
C SER A 630 -20.65 -8.76 -34.15
N ARG A 631 -20.83 -7.55 -33.60
CA ARG A 631 -20.45 -6.27 -34.21
C ARG A 631 -19.37 -5.51 -33.46
N VAL A 632 -18.96 -5.99 -32.28
CA VAL A 632 -18.00 -5.31 -31.42
C VAL A 632 -16.61 -5.40 -32.04
N LYS A 633 -15.99 -4.24 -32.22
CA LYS A 633 -14.63 -4.08 -32.77
C LYS A 633 -13.62 -3.77 -31.68
N ARG A 634 -14.05 -3.08 -30.63
CA ARG A 634 -13.21 -2.66 -29.50
C ARG A 634 -13.83 -3.10 -28.17
N MET A 635 -13.05 -3.83 -27.37
CA MET A 635 -13.43 -4.33 -26.05
C MET A 635 -12.22 -4.46 -25.12
N SER A 636 -11.14 -3.70 -25.36
CA SER A 636 -9.99 -3.69 -24.45
C SER A 636 -10.41 -3.20 -23.07
N SER A 637 -9.79 -3.75 -22.02
CA SER A 637 -10.05 -3.39 -20.63
C SER A 637 -11.50 -3.57 -20.14
N LEU A 638 -12.34 -4.33 -20.85
CA LEU A 638 -13.77 -4.42 -20.56
C LEU A 638 -14.10 -4.76 -19.09
N PHE A 639 -13.30 -5.64 -18.46
CA PHE A 639 -13.43 -6.04 -17.06
C PHE A 639 -12.17 -5.74 -16.23
N GLU A 640 -11.32 -4.82 -16.68
CA GLU A 640 -10.10 -4.45 -15.96
C GLU A 640 -10.42 -4.01 -14.52
N ASP A 641 -9.65 -4.47 -13.53
CA ASP A 641 -9.83 -4.18 -12.10
C ASP A 641 -11.20 -4.54 -11.49
N CYS A 642 -11.94 -5.47 -12.10
CA CYS A 642 -13.12 -6.11 -11.50
C CYS A 642 -12.74 -7.12 -10.39
N GLY A 643 -11.97 -6.67 -9.39
CA GLY A 643 -11.27 -7.54 -8.44
C GLY A 643 -12.13 -8.43 -7.55
N SER A 644 -13.45 -8.20 -7.45
CA SER A 644 -14.39 -9.06 -6.70
C SER A 644 -15.14 -10.09 -7.55
N LEU A 645 -15.01 -10.04 -8.88
CA LEU A 645 -15.74 -10.92 -9.79
C LEU A 645 -15.17 -12.34 -9.71
N LYS A 646 -16.03 -13.32 -9.41
CA LYS A 646 -15.60 -14.72 -9.19
C LYS A 646 -15.70 -15.61 -10.40
N THR A 647 -16.72 -15.37 -11.23
CA THR A 647 -17.06 -16.16 -12.41
C THR A 647 -17.64 -15.24 -13.47
N LEU A 648 -17.40 -15.56 -14.74
CA LEU A 648 -17.97 -14.83 -15.87
C LEU A 648 -18.33 -15.80 -17.00
N ASP A 649 -19.57 -15.72 -17.49
CA ASP A 649 -20.05 -16.57 -18.58
C ASP A 649 -20.00 -15.82 -19.92
N LEU A 650 -19.04 -16.22 -20.77
CA LEU A 650 -18.82 -15.66 -22.11
C LEU A 650 -19.46 -16.53 -23.22
N ALA A 651 -20.31 -17.49 -22.86
CA ALA A 651 -20.90 -18.39 -23.84
C ALA A 651 -21.72 -17.63 -24.88
N GLY A 652 -21.48 -17.94 -26.16
CA GLY A 652 -22.21 -17.34 -27.28
C GLY A 652 -21.65 -16.01 -27.81
N TRP A 653 -20.60 -15.48 -27.19
CA TRP A 653 -19.88 -14.32 -27.73
C TRP A 653 -19.29 -14.65 -29.11
N ASP A 654 -19.43 -13.72 -30.05
CA ASP A 654 -18.78 -13.72 -31.36
C ASP A 654 -17.81 -12.55 -31.39
N THR A 655 -16.51 -12.82 -31.28
CA THR A 655 -15.45 -11.80 -31.28
C THR A 655 -14.69 -11.72 -32.61
N SER A 656 -15.26 -12.26 -33.69
CA SER A 656 -14.59 -12.39 -35.00
C SER A 656 -14.25 -11.06 -35.69
N LEU A 657 -14.72 -9.94 -35.14
CA LEU A 657 -14.42 -8.58 -35.60
C LEU A 657 -13.49 -7.79 -34.66
N THR A 658 -13.14 -8.35 -33.50
CA THR A 658 -12.29 -7.69 -32.51
C THR A 658 -10.81 -7.81 -32.88
N GLU A 659 -10.10 -6.69 -32.84
CA GLU A 659 -8.69 -6.61 -33.25
C GLU A 659 -7.72 -6.38 -32.06
N ASN A 660 -8.23 -5.97 -30.89
CA ASN A 660 -7.47 -5.70 -29.66
C ASN A 660 -8.20 -6.25 -28.43
N MET A 661 -7.52 -7.04 -27.60
CA MET A 661 -8.03 -7.62 -26.34
C MET A 661 -7.07 -7.35 -25.16
N ASN A 662 -6.35 -6.22 -25.19
CA ASN A 662 -5.50 -5.81 -24.08
C ASN A 662 -6.30 -5.70 -22.79
N SER A 663 -5.68 -6.14 -21.69
CA SER A 663 -6.19 -6.01 -20.33
C SER A 663 -7.63 -6.48 -20.10
N LEU A 664 -8.17 -7.36 -20.97
CA LEU A 664 -9.60 -7.71 -20.98
C LEU A 664 -10.10 -8.17 -19.59
N PHE A 665 -9.25 -8.88 -18.85
CA PHE A 665 -9.50 -9.36 -17.48
C PHE A 665 -8.39 -8.95 -16.50
N HIS A 666 -7.58 -7.93 -16.82
CA HIS A 666 -6.51 -7.48 -15.93
C HIS A 666 -7.07 -7.12 -14.54
N GLY A 667 -6.38 -7.48 -13.45
CA GLY A 667 -6.82 -7.14 -12.09
C GLY A 667 -8.09 -7.85 -11.60
N CYS A 668 -8.63 -8.83 -12.34
CA CYS A 668 -9.74 -9.70 -11.90
C CYS A 668 -9.29 -10.71 -10.83
N ALA A 669 -8.76 -10.22 -9.71
CA ALA A 669 -8.03 -11.00 -8.73
C ALA A 669 -8.84 -12.13 -8.06
N SER A 670 -10.17 -12.04 -8.02
CA SER A 670 -11.07 -13.06 -7.45
C SER A 670 -11.58 -14.09 -8.46
N LEU A 671 -11.22 -13.98 -9.75
CA LEU A 671 -11.73 -14.88 -10.79
C LEU A 671 -11.15 -16.29 -10.60
N GLU A 672 -12.01 -17.26 -10.31
CA GLU A 672 -11.60 -18.64 -9.97
C GLU A 672 -11.52 -19.54 -11.22
N GLU A 673 -12.42 -19.32 -12.17
CA GLU A 673 -12.49 -20.04 -13.44
C GLU A 673 -12.97 -19.12 -14.58
N LEU A 674 -12.54 -19.42 -15.80
CA LEU A 674 -12.96 -18.70 -17.00
C LEU A 674 -12.99 -19.63 -18.22
N ASN A 675 -14.10 -19.61 -18.96
CA ASN A 675 -14.25 -20.36 -20.19
C ASN A 675 -14.07 -19.44 -21.41
N LEU A 676 -13.08 -19.74 -22.24
CA LEU A 676 -12.69 -18.95 -23.41
C LEU A 676 -13.07 -19.60 -24.75
N GLU A 677 -13.76 -20.75 -24.76
CA GLU A 677 -14.04 -21.53 -25.98
C GLU A 677 -14.84 -20.77 -27.05
N SER A 678 -15.60 -19.75 -26.67
CA SER A 678 -16.40 -18.92 -27.58
C SER A 678 -15.60 -17.84 -28.29
N LEU A 679 -14.42 -17.44 -27.77
CA LEU A 679 -13.68 -16.31 -28.30
C LEU A 679 -12.98 -16.67 -29.62
N ASP A 680 -13.34 -15.98 -30.69
CA ASP A 680 -12.58 -15.96 -31.95
C ASP A 680 -11.52 -14.87 -31.86
N THR A 681 -10.25 -15.28 -31.77
CA THR A 681 -9.10 -14.37 -31.69
C THR A 681 -8.31 -14.27 -32.99
N SER A 682 -8.82 -14.81 -34.10
CA SER A 682 -8.09 -14.91 -35.39
C SER A 682 -7.72 -13.55 -36.03
N ARG A 683 -8.28 -12.46 -35.53
CA ARG A 683 -7.95 -11.07 -35.94
C ARG A 683 -7.28 -10.24 -34.86
N VAL A 684 -7.13 -10.79 -33.66
CA VAL A 684 -6.55 -10.06 -32.53
C VAL A 684 -5.05 -9.90 -32.77
N THR A 685 -4.57 -8.67 -32.63
CA THR A 685 -3.15 -8.32 -32.83
C THR A 685 -2.42 -8.04 -31.52
N SER A 686 -3.15 -7.85 -30.42
CA SER A 686 -2.60 -7.53 -29.10
C SER A 686 -3.44 -8.16 -28.00
N MET A 687 -2.76 -8.85 -27.08
CA MET A 687 -3.31 -9.50 -25.88
C MET A 687 -2.48 -9.14 -24.63
N SER A 688 -1.85 -7.97 -24.65
CA SER A 688 -1.02 -7.52 -23.54
C SER A 688 -1.85 -7.43 -22.26
N TYR A 689 -1.30 -7.94 -21.16
CA TYR A 689 -1.92 -7.95 -19.82
C TYR A 689 -3.31 -8.58 -19.74
N MET A 690 -3.74 -9.35 -20.75
CA MET A 690 -5.12 -9.86 -20.85
C MET A 690 -5.62 -10.55 -19.57
N PHE A 691 -4.76 -11.28 -18.87
CA PHE A 691 -5.06 -11.97 -17.61
C PHE A 691 -4.16 -11.52 -16.45
N ALA A 692 -3.41 -10.42 -16.59
CA ALA A 692 -2.49 -10.01 -15.54
C ALA A 692 -3.22 -9.77 -14.22
N ASP A 693 -2.60 -10.14 -13.10
CA ASP A 693 -3.14 -10.03 -11.74
C ASP A 693 -4.46 -10.78 -11.49
N CYS A 694 -4.79 -11.77 -12.31
CA CYS A 694 -5.86 -12.75 -12.04
C CYS A 694 -5.41 -13.77 -10.97
N ALA A 695 -5.08 -13.30 -9.78
CA ALA A 695 -4.39 -14.06 -8.74
C ALA A 695 -5.13 -15.32 -8.24
N SER A 696 -6.45 -15.43 -8.42
CA SER A 696 -7.24 -16.61 -8.02
C SER A 696 -7.34 -17.70 -9.07
N LEU A 697 -6.95 -17.47 -10.33
CA LEU A 697 -7.00 -18.49 -11.37
C LEU A 697 -6.00 -19.61 -11.04
N THR A 698 -6.49 -20.84 -10.91
CA THR A 698 -5.63 -22.02 -10.70
C THR A 698 -5.28 -22.75 -12.00
N SER A 699 -6.13 -22.62 -13.01
CA SER A 699 -5.96 -23.22 -14.33
C SER A 699 -6.74 -22.43 -15.39
N LEU A 700 -6.25 -22.43 -16.62
CA LEU A 700 -6.93 -21.77 -17.74
C LEU A 700 -6.82 -22.63 -19.00
N ASN A 701 -7.94 -22.85 -19.70
CA ASN A 701 -7.95 -23.55 -20.99
C ASN A 701 -7.77 -22.56 -22.14
N LEU A 702 -6.66 -22.70 -22.88
CA LEU A 702 -6.23 -21.77 -23.92
C LEU A 702 -6.17 -22.41 -25.33
N GLU A 703 -6.57 -23.69 -25.47
CA GLU A 703 -6.46 -24.42 -26.74
C GLU A 703 -7.30 -23.82 -27.88
N GLY A 704 -8.36 -23.07 -27.55
CA GLY A 704 -9.27 -22.45 -28.51
C GLY A 704 -8.77 -21.13 -29.12
N LEU A 705 -7.71 -20.52 -28.56
CA LEU A 705 -7.24 -19.20 -28.99
C LEU A 705 -6.28 -19.31 -30.19
N ASP A 706 -6.60 -18.60 -31.28
CA ASP A 706 -5.68 -18.36 -32.40
C ASP A 706 -4.86 -17.11 -32.11
N VAL A 707 -3.54 -17.29 -31.94
CA VAL A 707 -2.60 -16.20 -31.64
C VAL A 707 -1.68 -15.85 -32.83
N SER A 708 -1.95 -16.39 -34.02
CA SER A 708 -1.06 -16.26 -35.19
C SER A 708 -0.90 -14.83 -35.73
N GLN A 709 -1.83 -13.92 -35.38
CA GLN A 709 -1.76 -12.50 -35.73
C GLN A 709 -1.33 -11.61 -34.54
N VAL A 710 -1.11 -12.18 -33.36
CA VAL A 710 -0.79 -11.42 -32.15
C VAL A 710 0.67 -10.98 -32.21
N THR A 711 0.88 -9.67 -32.16
CA THR A 711 2.19 -9.00 -32.17
C THR A 711 2.71 -8.69 -30.76
N SER A 712 1.83 -8.55 -29.77
CA SER A 712 2.21 -8.31 -28.38
C SER A 712 1.44 -9.21 -27.41
N MET A 713 2.20 -9.95 -26.60
CA MET A 713 1.71 -10.78 -25.48
C MET A 713 2.37 -10.34 -24.17
N ALA A 714 2.89 -9.11 -24.13
CA ALA A 714 3.57 -8.59 -22.95
C ALA A 714 2.67 -8.65 -21.71
N GLY A 715 3.19 -9.18 -20.60
CA GLY A 715 2.48 -9.28 -19.33
C GLY A 715 1.23 -10.16 -19.34
N MET A 716 0.96 -10.96 -20.40
CA MET A 716 -0.35 -11.63 -20.58
C MET A 716 -0.85 -12.40 -19.34
N PHE A 717 0.04 -13.04 -18.59
CA PHE A 717 -0.26 -13.78 -17.36
C PHE A 717 0.47 -13.22 -16.12
N SER A 718 1.06 -12.04 -16.19
CA SER A 718 1.86 -11.48 -15.09
C SER A 718 1.05 -11.41 -13.80
N GLY A 719 1.62 -11.77 -12.65
CA GLY A 719 0.93 -11.72 -11.35
C GLY A 719 -0.15 -12.80 -11.14
N CYS A 720 -0.32 -13.76 -12.06
CA CYS A 720 -1.21 -14.92 -11.87
C CYS A 720 -0.63 -15.94 -10.88
N GLY A 721 -0.45 -15.55 -9.62
CA GLY A 721 0.33 -16.29 -8.62
C GLY A 721 -0.17 -17.70 -8.28
N ASN A 722 -1.44 -18.05 -8.54
CA ASN A 722 -2.00 -19.37 -8.27
C ASN A 722 -2.05 -20.33 -9.47
N LEU A 723 -1.68 -19.88 -10.69
CA LEU A 723 -1.61 -20.78 -11.84
C LEU A 723 -0.51 -21.83 -11.62
N SER A 724 -0.86 -23.12 -11.64
CA SER A 724 0.12 -24.20 -11.47
C SER A 724 0.72 -24.69 -12.78
N SER A 725 -0.02 -24.57 -13.88
CA SER A 725 0.41 -25.03 -15.21
C SER A 725 -0.39 -24.36 -16.33
N LEU A 726 0.23 -24.15 -17.48
CA LEU A 726 -0.40 -23.68 -18.72
C LEU A 726 -0.01 -24.56 -19.92
N LEU A 727 -1.00 -24.91 -20.76
CA LEU A 727 -0.82 -25.69 -21.98
C LEU A 727 -0.84 -24.75 -23.20
N LEU A 728 0.33 -24.49 -23.79
CA LEU A 728 0.50 -23.49 -24.87
C LEU A 728 1.14 -24.05 -26.15
N SER A 729 1.43 -25.35 -26.22
CA SER A 729 2.19 -25.93 -27.35
C SER A 729 1.51 -25.88 -28.72
N GLY A 730 0.21 -25.61 -28.77
CA GLY A 730 -0.54 -25.42 -30.01
C GLY A 730 -0.44 -24.01 -30.62
N TRP A 731 0.15 -23.04 -29.91
CA TRP A 731 0.18 -21.65 -30.33
C TRP A 731 1.20 -21.38 -31.44
N ASP A 732 0.77 -20.67 -32.49
CA ASP A 732 1.63 -20.09 -33.51
C ASP A 732 2.01 -18.67 -33.10
N THR A 733 3.16 -18.50 -32.47
CA THR A 733 3.64 -17.18 -32.00
C THR A 733 4.51 -16.44 -33.03
N SER A 734 4.53 -16.88 -34.29
CA SER A 734 5.44 -16.33 -35.32
C SER A 734 5.20 -14.84 -35.64
N GLY A 735 4.03 -14.31 -35.28
CA GLY A 735 3.69 -12.89 -35.38
C GLY A 735 4.21 -12.02 -34.23
N ALA A 736 4.66 -12.60 -33.11
CA ALA A 736 4.97 -11.86 -31.89
C ALA A 736 6.27 -11.04 -32.01
N GLU A 737 6.21 -9.77 -31.60
CA GLU A 737 7.34 -8.83 -31.48
C GLU A 737 7.72 -8.55 -30.01
N SER A 738 6.80 -8.69 -29.05
CA SER A 738 7.07 -8.55 -27.61
C SER A 738 6.40 -9.64 -26.77
N MET A 739 7.16 -10.19 -25.82
CA MET A 739 6.73 -11.17 -24.81
C MET A 739 7.26 -10.81 -23.42
N SER A 740 7.66 -9.56 -23.19
CA SER A 740 8.19 -9.15 -21.89
C SER A 740 7.16 -9.34 -20.78
N TYR A 741 7.62 -9.72 -19.59
CA TYR A 741 6.79 -10.00 -18.41
C TYR A 741 5.70 -11.08 -18.59
N MET A 742 5.67 -11.83 -19.71
CA MET A 742 4.51 -12.67 -20.07
C MET A 742 4.04 -13.61 -18.94
N PHE A 743 4.96 -14.16 -18.16
CA PHE A 743 4.70 -15.02 -17.00
C PHE A 743 5.29 -14.45 -15.69
N ALA A 744 5.64 -13.16 -15.66
CA ALA A 744 6.28 -12.57 -14.48
C ALA A 744 5.41 -12.77 -13.22
N ASP A 745 6.02 -13.11 -12.09
CA ASP A 745 5.36 -13.30 -10.79
C ASP A 745 4.27 -14.38 -10.75
N CYS A 746 4.32 -15.34 -11.66
CA CYS A 746 3.54 -16.58 -11.58
C CYS A 746 4.15 -17.54 -10.53
N PHE A 747 4.11 -17.17 -9.24
CA PHE A 747 4.87 -17.81 -8.17
C PHE A 747 4.68 -19.34 -8.07
N ASN A 748 3.45 -19.84 -8.30
CA ASN A 748 3.12 -21.27 -8.18
C ASN A 748 3.22 -22.05 -9.51
N LEU A 749 3.66 -21.42 -10.61
CA LEU A 749 3.75 -22.07 -11.91
C LEU A 749 4.85 -23.13 -11.89
N GLU A 750 4.47 -24.42 -11.86
CA GLU A 750 5.43 -25.52 -11.80
C GLU A 750 6.02 -25.87 -13.17
N THR A 751 5.17 -25.79 -14.21
CA THR A 751 5.53 -26.11 -15.61
C THR A 751 4.75 -25.25 -16.59
N VAL A 752 5.40 -24.85 -17.69
CA VAL A 752 4.75 -24.22 -18.84
C VAL A 752 5.29 -24.78 -20.14
N ASP A 753 4.41 -25.21 -21.04
CA ASP A 753 4.81 -25.79 -22.32
C ASP A 753 4.93 -24.73 -23.42
N VAL A 754 6.08 -24.05 -23.46
CA VAL A 754 6.45 -23.07 -24.51
C VAL A 754 7.15 -23.72 -25.71
N SER A 755 7.12 -25.05 -25.84
CA SER A 755 7.89 -25.75 -26.88
C SER A 755 7.40 -25.45 -28.30
N GLY A 756 6.17 -24.97 -28.47
CA GLY A 756 5.61 -24.54 -29.76
C GLY A 756 6.01 -23.12 -30.19
N PHE A 757 6.63 -22.32 -29.31
CA PHE A 757 6.83 -20.89 -29.57
C PHE A 757 7.89 -20.65 -30.65
N ASP A 758 7.55 -19.77 -31.60
CA ASP A 758 8.46 -19.10 -32.52
C ASP A 758 8.77 -17.69 -31.99
N THR A 759 10.00 -17.48 -31.51
CA THR A 759 10.47 -16.17 -31.01
C THR A 759 11.29 -15.40 -32.04
N SER A 760 11.27 -15.80 -33.32
CA SER A 760 12.14 -15.21 -34.34
C SER A 760 11.87 -13.74 -34.63
N GLY A 761 10.65 -13.27 -34.35
CA GLY A 761 10.21 -11.88 -34.45
C GLY A 761 10.43 -11.03 -33.20
N VAL A 762 10.64 -11.66 -32.05
CA VAL A 762 10.60 -11.00 -30.72
C VAL A 762 11.84 -10.15 -30.50
N LYS A 763 11.63 -8.89 -30.06
CA LYS A 763 12.68 -7.91 -29.72
C LYS A 763 12.90 -7.80 -28.21
N ASP A 764 11.85 -7.99 -27.42
CA ASP A 764 11.86 -7.82 -25.97
C ASP A 764 11.39 -9.10 -25.28
N LEU A 765 12.31 -9.71 -24.54
CA LEU A 765 12.10 -10.90 -23.70
C LEU A 765 12.35 -10.58 -22.21
N SER A 766 12.48 -9.31 -21.85
CA SER A 766 12.78 -8.89 -20.49
C SER A 766 11.74 -9.43 -19.51
N SER A 767 12.22 -9.92 -18.37
CA SER A 767 11.37 -10.41 -17.26
C SER A 767 10.37 -11.52 -17.63
N MET A 768 10.48 -12.17 -18.80
CA MET A 768 9.44 -13.06 -19.33
C MET A 768 9.00 -14.15 -18.34
N PHE A 769 9.94 -14.69 -17.56
CA PHE A 769 9.71 -15.68 -16.50
C PHE A 769 10.16 -15.19 -15.11
N SER A 770 10.39 -13.88 -14.93
CA SER A 770 10.85 -13.33 -13.65
C SER A 770 9.88 -13.70 -12.52
N GLY A 771 10.36 -14.10 -11.34
CA GLY A 771 9.50 -14.45 -10.20
C GLY A 771 8.74 -15.77 -10.35
N CYS A 772 9.00 -16.59 -11.38
CA CYS A 772 8.45 -17.94 -11.52
C CYS A 772 9.11 -18.94 -10.54
N ARG A 773 8.96 -18.71 -9.23
CA ARG A 773 9.71 -19.39 -8.16
C ARG A 773 9.55 -20.91 -8.14
N SER A 774 8.37 -21.41 -8.53
CA SER A 774 8.06 -22.85 -8.57
C SER A 774 8.43 -23.55 -9.88
N LEU A 775 8.90 -22.82 -10.91
CA LEU A 775 9.13 -23.38 -12.24
C LEU A 775 10.30 -24.36 -12.23
N ARG A 776 10.02 -25.64 -12.54
CA ARG A 776 11.01 -26.74 -12.41
C ARG A 776 11.71 -27.09 -13.71
N GLU A 777 10.99 -27.00 -14.83
CA GLU A 777 11.47 -27.35 -16.15
C GLU A 777 10.89 -26.39 -17.20
N LEU A 778 11.70 -26.10 -18.22
CA LEU A 778 11.33 -25.23 -19.32
C LEU A 778 12.03 -25.69 -20.61
N ASN A 779 11.27 -25.86 -21.69
CA ASN A 779 11.81 -26.31 -22.96
C ASN A 779 11.94 -25.13 -23.94
N LEU A 780 13.15 -24.59 -24.06
CA LEU A 780 13.48 -23.44 -24.91
C LEU A 780 14.08 -23.81 -26.27
N LYS A 781 13.97 -25.06 -26.72
CA LYS A 781 14.67 -25.52 -27.92
C LYS A 781 14.36 -24.73 -29.20
N ASN A 782 13.17 -24.12 -29.27
CA ASN A 782 12.73 -23.33 -30.42
C ASN A 782 12.92 -21.81 -30.25
N PHE A 783 13.54 -21.36 -29.15
CA PHE A 783 13.80 -19.95 -28.86
C PHE A 783 15.01 -19.40 -29.65
N ALA A 784 14.91 -19.29 -30.97
CA ALA A 784 16.04 -18.83 -31.80
C ALA A 784 16.35 -17.32 -31.70
N ASN A 785 15.43 -16.51 -31.14
CA ASN A 785 15.47 -15.06 -30.89
C ASN A 785 16.62 -14.25 -31.58
N PRO A 786 16.67 -14.20 -32.92
CA PRO A 786 17.74 -13.49 -33.63
C PRO A 786 17.55 -11.96 -33.64
N ARG A 787 16.44 -11.48 -33.08
CA ARG A 787 16.05 -10.07 -33.02
C ARG A 787 15.94 -9.51 -31.60
N ALA A 788 16.11 -10.35 -30.59
CA ALA A 788 15.97 -9.93 -29.21
C ALA A 788 17.12 -8.99 -28.83
N GLU A 789 16.75 -7.79 -28.39
CA GLU A 789 17.60 -6.68 -27.97
C GLU A 789 17.67 -6.62 -26.43
N ASP A 790 16.57 -6.90 -25.75
CA ASP A 790 16.49 -6.93 -24.28
C ASP A 790 16.12 -8.32 -23.76
N MET A 791 16.96 -8.87 -22.88
CA MET A 791 16.77 -10.13 -22.16
C MET A 791 17.04 -9.97 -20.67
N SER A 792 17.05 -8.74 -20.17
CA SER A 792 17.29 -8.44 -18.77
C SER A 792 16.22 -9.12 -17.89
N TRP A 793 16.64 -9.61 -16.72
CA TRP A 793 15.76 -10.23 -15.73
C TRP A 793 14.94 -11.45 -16.21
N MET A 794 15.19 -11.99 -17.41
CA MET A 794 14.30 -12.96 -18.07
C MET A 794 13.93 -14.17 -17.21
N PHE A 795 14.87 -14.70 -16.43
CA PHE A 795 14.71 -15.83 -15.51
C PHE A 795 15.01 -15.44 -14.06
N GLN A 796 14.98 -14.14 -13.75
CA GLN A 796 15.27 -13.70 -12.39
C GLN A 796 14.33 -14.40 -11.42
N GLU A 797 14.83 -14.81 -10.26
CA GLU A 797 14.00 -15.43 -9.22
C GLU A 797 13.31 -16.76 -9.63
N CYS A 798 13.88 -17.50 -10.60
CA CYS A 798 13.43 -18.86 -10.94
C CYS A 798 14.06 -19.91 -10.00
N TYR A 799 13.65 -19.93 -8.74
CA TYR A 799 14.35 -20.64 -7.65
C TYR A 799 14.42 -22.16 -7.90
N SER A 800 13.36 -22.73 -8.47
CA SER A 800 13.21 -24.18 -8.67
C SER A 800 13.84 -24.72 -9.96
N LEU A 801 14.32 -23.84 -10.86
CA LEU A 801 14.80 -24.23 -12.18
C LEU A 801 16.20 -24.88 -12.07
N LYS A 802 16.33 -26.14 -12.50
CA LYS A 802 17.58 -26.93 -12.31
C LYS A 802 18.50 -27.00 -13.51
N GLU A 803 17.90 -27.12 -14.69
CA GLU A 803 18.58 -27.27 -15.96
C GLU A 803 17.78 -26.50 -17.01
N LEU A 804 18.50 -25.92 -17.97
CA LEU A 804 17.90 -25.19 -19.08
C LEU A 804 18.67 -25.50 -20.36
N ASP A 805 18.00 -26.08 -21.35
CA ASP A 805 18.59 -26.31 -22.67
C ASP A 805 18.58 -25.01 -23.49
N LEU A 806 19.74 -24.34 -23.54
CA LEU A 806 19.96 -23.11 -24.30
C LEU A 806 20.54 -23.35 -25.71
N SER A 807 20.62 -24.59 -26.19
CA SER A 807 21.26 -24.90 -27.47
C SER A 807 20.60 -24.25 -28.69
N GLY A 808 19.31 -23.91 -28.57
CA GLY A 808 18.55 -23.14 -29.55
C GLY A 808 18.52 -21.63 -29.31
N PHE A 809 19.06 -21.14 -28.19
CA PHE A 809 18.87 -19.78 -27.68
C PHE A 809 19.77 -18.75 -28.39
N GLY A 810 19.18 -17.80 -29.10
CA GLY A 810 19.93 -16.77 -29.86
C GLY A 810 20.19 -15.50 -29.05
N THR A 811 21.43 -14.99 -29.07
CA THR A 811 21.88 -13.77 -28.35
C THR A 811 22.55 -12.71 -29.23
N SER A 812 22.64 -12.92 -30.54
CA SER A 812 23.45 -12.10 -31.47
C SER A 812 23.08 -10.62 -31.61
N ARG A 813 21.95 -10.20 -31.04
CA ARG A 813 21.49 -8.80 -31.02
C ARG A 813 21.19 -8.29 -29.62
N ALA A 814 21.43 -9.09 -28.58
CA ALA A 814 21.19 -8.67 -27.21
C ALA A 814 22.11 -7.48 -26.86
N GLU A 815 21.52 -6.43 -26.29
CA GLU A 815 22.17 -5.23 -25.78
C GLU A 815 22.18 -5.22 -24.24
N ASP A 816 21.14 -5.75 -23.61
CA ASP A 816 21.00 -5.90 -22.15
C ASP A 816 20.69 -7.36 -21.77
N MET A 817 21.53 -7.91 -20.89
CA MET A 817 21.36 -9.23 -20.28
C MET A 817 21.55 -9.16 -18.75
N SER A 818 21.41 -7.96 -18.17
CA SER A 818 21.56 -7.73 -16.74
C SER A 818 20.53 -8.54 -15.97
N TRP A 819 20.96 -9.13 -14.85
CA TRP A 819 20.14 -9.94 -13.95
C TRP A 819 19.42 -11.14 -14.57
N MET A 820 19.75 -11.53 -15.81
CA MET A 820 18.99 -12.50 -16.60
C MET A 820 18.72 -13.82 -15.87
N PHE A 821 19.70 -14.33 -15.12
CA PHE A 821 19.58 -15.53 -14.29
C PHE A 821 19.80 -15.22 -12.80
N SER A 822 19.77 -13.95 -12.41
CA SER A 822 19.97 -13.61 -11.00
C SER A 822 18.97 -14.39 -10.18
N ASP A 823 19.42 -14.93 -9.05
CA ASP A 823 18.52 -15.59 -8.13
C ASP A 823 17.90 -16.87 -8.78
N CYS A 824 18.66 -17.57 -9.64
CA CYS A 824 18.39 -18.95 -10.07
C CYS A 824 19.15 -19.98 -9.20
N VAL A 825 18.75 -20.17 -7.94
CA VAL A 825 19.54 -20.97 -6.96
C VAL A 825 19.73 -22.44 -7.32
N SER A 826 18.73 -23.07 -7.92
CA SER A 826 18.79 -24.50 -8.23
C SER A 826 19.52 -24.82 -9.53
N LEU A 827 19.92 -23.81 -10.31
CA LEU A 827 20.49 -24.00 -11.64
C LEU A 827 21.89 -24.59 -11.56
N THR A 828 22.06 -25.80 -12.09
CA THR A 828 23.30 -26.59 -11.90
C THR A 828 24.36 -26.38 -12.99
N GLY A 829 23.94 -25.93 -14.17
CA GLY A 829 24.80 -25.79 -15.35
C GLY A 829 24.08 -25.08 -16.49
N LEU A 830 24.85 -24.38 -17.32
CA LEU A 830 24.38 -23.76 -18.56
C LEU A 830 25.40 -23.98 -19.68
N ASP A 831 24.92 -24.39 -20.85
CA ASP A 831 25.74 -24.42 -22.06
C ASP A 831 25.63 -23.09 -22.81
N LEU A 832 26.69 -22.28 -22.72
CA LEU A 832 26.78 -20.97 -23.38
C LEU A 832 27.54 -21.02 -24.72
N THR A 833 27.91 -22.21 -25.23
CA THR A 833 28.83 -22.33 -26.39
C THR A 833 28.30 -21.72 -27.69
N GLY A 834 26.98 -21.54 -27.81
CA GLY A 834 26.32 -20.95 -28.97
C GLY A 834 26.12 -19.43 -28.93
N TRP A 835 26.50 -18.76 -27.84
CA TRP A 835 26.19 -17.35 -27.63
C TRP A 835 27.13 -16.39 -28.39
N ASP A 836 26.56 -15.27 -28.88
CA ASP A 836 27.27 -14.18 -29.56
C ASP A 836 26.97 -12.86 -28.84
N THR A 837 27.80 -12.50 -27.85
CA THR A 837 27.55 -11.37 -26.94
C THR A 837 28.27 -10.07 -27.32
N LYS A 838 28.81 -9.97 -28.53
CA LYS A 838 29.62 -8.80 -28.97
C LYS A 838 28.87 -7.46 -28.98
N HIS A 839 27.54 -7.49 -28.85
CA HIS A 839 26.66 -6.33 -28.80
C HIS A 839 26.13 -6.02 -27.40
N VAL A 840 26.38 -6.89 -26.42
CA VAL A 840 25.87 -6.75 -25.06
C VAL A 840 26.68 -5.66 -24.35
N SER A 841 25.97 -4.66 -23.84
CA SER A 841 26.52 -3.51 -23.13
C SER A 841 26.34 -3.60 -21.61
N ASP A 842 25.34 -4.36 -21.14
CA ASP A 842 25.07 -4.59 -19.72
C ASP A 842 24.93 -6.10 -19.42
N MET A 843 25.78 -6.58 -18.50
CA MET A 843 25.73 -7.94 -17.93
C MET A 843 25.76 -7.92 -16.39
N ARG A 844 25.43 -6.77 -15.77
CA ARG A 844 25.43 -6.66 -14.31
C ARG A 844 24.54 -7.73 -13.69
N TYR A 845 25.07 -8.43 -12.69
CA TYR A 845 24.34 -9.46 -11.93
C TYR A 845 23.73 -10.59 -12.76
N MET A 846 24.17 -10.78 -14.00
CA MET A 846 23.57 -11.74 -14.94
C MET A 846 23.40 -13.13 -14.34
N PHE A 847 24.39 -13.60 -13.58
CA PHE A 847 24.35 -14.86 -12.85
C PHE A 847 24.54 -14.61 -11.36
N SER A 848 24.00 -13.52 -10.80
CA SER A 848 24.11 -13.25 -9.37
C SER A 848 23.32 -14.28 -8.57
N ASN A 849 23.88 -14.77 -7.46
CA ASN A 849 23.28 -15.75 -6.56
C ASN A 849 22.77 -17.06 -7.21
N CYS A 850 23.34 -17.51 -8.33
CA CYS A 850 23.10 -18.82 -8.95
C CYS A 850 23.90 -19.92 -8.22
N ARG A 851 23.51 -20.25 -6.98
CA ARG A 851 24.39 -20.96 -6.05
C ARG A 851 24.70 -22.43 -6.40
N SER A 852 23.87 -23.10 -7.20
CA SER A 852 24.15 -24.46 -7.66
C SER A 852 25.03 -24.52 -8.91
N LEU A 853 25.39 -23.37 -9.49
CA LEU A 853 26.05 -23.28 -10.80
C LEU A 853 27.56 -23.51 -10.67
N ALA A 854 27.99 -24.77 -10.62
CA ALA A 854 29.37 -25.17 -10.27
C ALA A 854 30.38 -25.13 -11.44
N ASP A 855 29.91 -25.26 -12.69
CA ASP A 855 30.76 -25.31 -13.89
C ASP A 855 30.14 -24.44 -14.99
N LEU A 856 30.60 -23.19 -15.07
CA LEU A 856 30.17 -22.22 -16.07
C LEU A 856 31.35 -21.84 -16.98
N ASP A 857 31.26 -22.22 -18.25
CA ASP A 857 32.25 -21.84 -19.27
C ASP A 857 31.93 -20.47 -19.87
N LEU A 858 32.61 -19.45 -19.35
CA LEU A 858 32.48 -18.07 -19.81
C LEU A 858 33.41 -17.73 -20.99
N THR A 859 34.22 -18.68 -21.49
CA THR A 859 35.27 -18.37 -22.48
C THR A 859 34.73 -17.95 -23.84
N ASN A 860 33.45 -18.19 -24.11
CA ASN A 860 32.76 -17.80 -25.34
C ASN A 860 32.08 -16.43 -25.26
N LEU A 861 32.03 -15.79 -24.08
CA LEU A 861 31.47 -14.45 -23.96
C LEU A 861 32.45 -13.41 -24.51
N ASP A 862 32.01 -12.68 -25.53
CA ASP A 862 32.68 -11.47 -26.00
C ASP A 862 32.24 -10.29 -25.11
N THR A 863 33.18 -9.78 -24.31
CA THR A 863 32.96 -8.67 -23.36
C THR A 863 33.40 -7.31 -23.91
N SER A 864 33.75 -7.22 -25.19
CA SER A 864 34.37 -6.01 -25.76
C SER A 864 33.45 -4.79 -25.86
N ALA A 865 32.13 -5.00 -25.77
CA ALA A 865 31.11 -3.95 -25.79
C ALA A 865 30.56 -3.57 -24.40
N LEU A 866 30.99 -4.26 -23.32
CA LEU A 866 30.47 -4.02 -21.98
C LEU A 866 30.79 -2.61 -21.48
N GLN A 867 29.74 -1.93 -21.01
CA GLN A 867 29.82 -0.67 -20.28
C GLN A 867 29.60 -0.92 -18.77
N PHE A 868 28.79 -1.94 -18.44
CA PHE A 868 28.46 -2.32 -17.08
C PHE A 868 28.56 -3.84 -16.90
N ASP A 869 29.50 -4.31 -16.08
CA ASP A 869 29.77 -5.74 -15.85
C ASP A 869 29.90 -6.11 -14.36
N SER A 870 29.66 -5.15 -13.47
CA SER A 870 29.80 -5.33 -12.02
C SER A 870 28.87 -6.41 -11.48
N GLY A 871 29.40 -7.28 -10.64
CA GLY A 871 28.64 -8.29 -9.92
C GLY A 871 28.03 -9.40 -10.78
N MET A 872 28.49 -9.60 -12.02
CA MET A 872 27.98 -10.65 -12.93
C MET A 872 27.91 -12.05 -12.27
N LEU A 873 28.82 -12.37 -11.35
CA LEU A 873 28.89 -13.63 -10.61
C LEU A 873 28.75 -13.44 -9.08
N ASP A 874 28.25 -12.29 -8.61
CA ASP A 874 28.15 -12.01 -7.18
C ASP A 874 27.29 -13.07 -6.48
N GLY A 875 27.82 -13.73 -5.43
CA GLY A 875 27.10 -14.81 -4.75
C GLY A 875 27.00 -16.13 -5.55
N THR A 876 27.71 -16.26 -6.67
CA THR A 876 27.78 -17.46 -7.53
C THR A 876 29.12 -18.18 -7.42
N VAL A 877 29.13 -19.42 -7.86
CA VAL A 877 29.79 -20.53 -7.20
C VAL A 877 30.77 -21.15 -8.18
N TRP A 878 31.92 -20.50 -8.33
CA TRP A 878 32.78 -20.75 -9.49
C TRP A 878 34.16 -21.27 -9.09
N GLU A 879 34.44 -22.54 -9.37
CA GLU A 879 35.74 -23.16 -9.09
C GLU A 879 36.85 -22.60 -10.00
N GLY A 880 37.56 -21.57 -9.52
CA GLY A 880 39.02 -21.64 -9.54
C GLY A 880 39.83 -20.82 -10.55
N LYS A 881 39.41 -19.61 -10.94
CA LYS A 881 40.35 -18.58 -11.46
C LYS A 881 39.95 -17.15 -11.08
N GLU A 882 40.43 -16.68 -9.93
CA GLU A 882 40.51 -15.23 -9.70
C GLU A 882 41.72 -14.60 -10.40
N LEU A 883 41.51 -13.37 -10.86
CA LEU A 883 42.46 -12.44 -11.48
C LEU A 883 43.56 -11.91 -10.52
N SER A 884 43.64 -12.42 -9.29
CA SER A 884 44.42 -11.87 -8.16
C SER A 884 45.82 -12.49 -7.96
N GLN A 885 46.36 -13.25 -8.92
CA GLN A 885 47.71 -13.85 -8.79
C GLN A 885 48.88 -12.83 -8.91
N VAL A 886 49.09 -11.93 -7.94
CA VAL A 886 50.39 -11.30 -7.67
C VAL A 886 50.61 -10.97 -6.18
N LEU A 887 51.24 -11.92 -5.47
CA LEU A 887 52.10 -11.81 -4.27
C LEU A 887 51.51 -11.84 -2.84
N PRO A 888 52.22 -12.50 -1.89
CA PRO A 888 51.75 -12.72 -0.53
C PRO A 888 52.20 -11.62 0.43
N LEU A 889 51.35 -11.24 1.40
CA LEU A 889 51.76 -10.52 2.59
C LEU A 889 51.53 -11.37 3.84
N THR A 890 52.63 -11.69 4.50
CA THR A 890 52.66 -12.36 5.79
C THR A 890 52.38 -11.35 6.91
N GLY A 891 51.22 -11.50 7.56
CA GLY A 891 50.80 -10.81 8.78
C GLY A 891 49.60 -11.55 9.39
N ILE A 892 49.37 -11.40 10.69
CA ILE A 892 48.24 -12.01 11.42
C ILE A 892 46.93 -11.45 10.84
N LEU A 893 46.18 -12.26 10.08
CA LEU A 893 44.95 -11.88 9.37
C LEU A 893 43.81 -12.82 9.79
N LEU A 894 42.59 -12.29 9.96
CA LEU A 894 41.37 -13.10 10.00
C LEU A 894 41.23 -13.85 8.67
N GLU A 895 40.84 -15.11 8.74
CA GLU A 895 40.49 -15.90 7.57
C GLU A 895 39.22 -15.28 6.95
N PRO A 896 39.26 -14.66 5.74
CA PRO A 896 38.04 -14.51 4.97
C PRO A 896 37.57 -15.93 4.77
N GLU A 897 36.40 -16.24 5.33
CA GLU A 897 35.89 -17.58 5.41
C GLU A 897 36.19 -18.38 4.13
N LYS A 898 36.77 -19.58 4.27
CA LYS A 898 36.52 -20.66 3.30
C LYS A 898 35.06 -21.12 3.43
N VAL A 899 34.13 -20.17 3.35
CA VAL A 899 32.75 -20.46 3.04
C VAL A 899 32.72 -20.52 1.53
N ASP A 900 32.70 -21.76 1.09
CA ASP A 900 32.03 -22.16 -0.13
C ASP A 900 30.67 -21.43 -0.14
N PHE A 901 30.56 -20.26 -0.78
CA PHE A 901 29.26 -19.63 -1.05
C PHE A 901 28.45 -20.46 -2.07
N GLN A 902 28.95 -21.66 -2.40
CA GLN A 902 28.41 -22.78 -3.19
C GLN A 902 27.14 -23.44 -2.70
N GLY A 903 26.46 -22.88 -1.69
CA GLY A 903 25.27 -23.56 -1.20
C GLY A 903 24.47 -22.89 -0.09
N ILE A 904 24.49 -21.57 0.05
CA ILE A 904 23.47 -20.94 0.91
C ILE A 904 22.16 -20.94 0.11
N ASP A 905 20.99 -21.03 0.71
CA ASP A 905 19.69 -20.88 0.05
C ASP A 905 19.20 -19.46 0.39
N TRP A 906 18.89 -18.57 -0.58
CA TRP A 906 18.39 -17.22 -0.24
C TRP A 906 16.86 -17.16 -0.19
N GLU A 907 16.20 -18.30 -0.36
CA GLU A 907 15.03 -18.64 0.44
C GLU A 907 15.48 -19.35 1.74
N TYR A 908 15.62 -18.57 2.82
CA TYR A 908 15.39 -19.03 4.19
C TYR A 908 16.15 -20.25 4.79
N ALA A 909 17.19 -20.86 4.18
CA ALA A 909 17.71 -22.11 4.75
C ALA A 909 19.04 -22.05 5.52
N ASP A 910 19.99 -21.13 5.26
CA ASP A 910 21.29 -21.17 5.98
C ASP A 910 21.84 -19.81 6.47
N GLY A 911 21.15 -18.68 6.25
CA GLY A 911 21.68 -17.35 6.62
C GLY A 911 22.09 -17.25 8.09
N SER A 912 21.14 -17.49 9.00
CA SER A 912 21.44 -17.53 10.45
C SER A 912 21.75 -18.93 10.96
N ASP A 913 21.52 -19.97 10.15
CA ASP A 913 21.95 -21.35 10.43
C ASP A 913 23.38 -21.68 9.94
N ALA A 914 24.12 -20.70 9.43
CA ALA A 914 25.54 -20.81 9.13
C ALA A 914 26.39 -20.99 10.39
N GLY A 915 27.52 -21.69 10.25
CA GLY A 915 28.54 -21.76 11.30
C GLY A 915 29.20 -20.40 11.56
N VAL A 916 29.78 -20.23 12.74
CA VAL A 916 30.50 -19.00 13.11
C VAL A 916 31.99 -19.17 12.80
N PHE A 917 32.52 -18.47 11.80
CA PHE A 917 33.94 -18.48 11.42
C PHE A 917 34.52 -19.91 11.31
N GLY A 918 33.91 -20.74 10.46
CA GLY A 918 34.32 -22.14 10.26
C GLY A 918 33.92 -23.13 11.37
N ASN A 919 33.32 -22.66 12.48
CA ASN A 919 32.79 -23.52 13.53
C ASN A 919 31.33 -23.89 13.28
N SER A 920 31.10 -25.11 12.78
CA SER A 920 29.75 -25.63 12.50
C SER A 920 29.00 -26.14 13.73
N ALA A 921 29.57 -26.09 14.94
CA ALA A 921 28.86 -26.46 16.16
C ALA A 921 28.04 -25.30 16.75
N ILE A 922 28.35 -24.06 16.35
CA ILE A 922 27.70 -22.84 16.83
C ILE A 922 27.15 -22.11 15.61
N ARG A 923 25.88 -21.74 15.66
CA ARG A 923 25.15 -21.08 14.58
C ARG A 923 25.17 -19.56 14.76
N ARG A 924 25.18 -18.78 13.67
CA ARG A 924 25.10 -17.30 13.73
C ARG A 924 23.83 -16.83 14.45
N SER A 925 22.72 -17.57 14.29
CA SER A 925 21.44 -17.40 15.00
C SER A 925 21.55 -17.55 16.52
N GLN A 926 22.59 -18.21 17.02
CA GLN A 926 22.79 -18.42 18.45
C GLN A 926 23.64 -17.34 19.10
N ILE A 927 24.14 -16.36 18.35
CA ILE A 927 24.99 -15.29 18.88
C ILE A 927 24.14 -14.06 19.19
N GLY A 928 24.26 -13.53 20.42
CA GLY A 928 23.55 -12.34 20.89
C GLY A 928 24.40 -11.07 20.95
N SER A 929 25.72 -11.22 21.08
CA SER A 929 26.67 -10.11 21.00
C SER A 929 28.04 -10.58 20.49
N ILE A 930 28.80 -9.66 19.88
CA ILE A 930 30.17 -9.90 19.40
C ILE A 930 31.11 -8.92 20.10
N THR A 931 32.27 -9.37 20.57
CA THR A 931 33.26 -8.52 21.26
C THR A 931 34.69 -8.86 20.81
N PHE A 932 35.43 -7.84 20.37
CA PHE A 932 36.85 -7.96 20.01
C PHE A 932 37.77 -7.60 21.20
N VAL A 933 38.83 -8.39 21.39
CA VAL A 933 39.84 -8.21 22.45
C VAL A 933 41.27 -8.29 21.88
N ASP A 934 42.24 -7.73 22.60
CA ASP A 934 43.64 -7.55 22.15
C ASP A 934 44.59 -8.70 22.51
N THR A 935 44.05 -9.83 23.00
CA THR A 935 44.84 -11.00 23.40
C THR A 935 44.03 -12.29 23.25
N THR A 936 44.74 -13.40 23.05
CA THR A 936 44.17 -14.76 23.10
C THR A 936 44.27 -15.38 24.50
N ALA A 937 44.89 -14.70 25.47
CA ALA A 937 45.07 -15.23 26.83
C ALA A 937 43.76 -15.46 27.60
N GLU A 938 42.67 -14.81 27.16
CA GLU A 938 41.32 -14.96 27.73
C GLU A 938 40.49 -16.06 27.06
N ALA A 939 41.06 -16.77 26.08
CA ALA A 939 40.41 -17.86 25.38
C ALA A 939 40.08 -19.03 26.32
N GLU A 940 38.84 -19.51 26.26
CA GLU A 940 38.36 -20.64 27.05
C GLU A 940 38.62 -22.00 26.34
N GLU A 941 38.32 -23.12 27.00
CA GLU A 941 38.54 -24.47 26.42
C GLU A 941 37.78 -24.71 25.11
N ASN A 942 36.72 -23.93 24.83
CA ASN A 942 35.93 -24.00 23.61
C ASN A 942 36.45 -23.11 22.46
N ALA A 943 37.62 -22.48 22.61
CA ALA A 943 38.18 -21.62 21.59
C ALA A 943 38.58 -22.40 20.32
N TRP A 944 38.37 -21.79 19.16
CA TRP A 944 38.83 -22.28 17.86
C TRP A 944 39.61 -21.21 17.13
N ASP A 945 40.50 -21.65 16.24
CA ASP A 945 41.32 -20.77 15.41
C ASP A 945 40.51 -20.22 14.25
N VAL A 946 40.57 -18.90 14.08
CA VAL A 946 39.91 -18.15 12.99
C VAL A 946 40.92 -17.33 12.18
N SER A 947 42.21 -17.57 12.39
CA SER A 947 43.27 -16.93 11.61
C SER A 947 43.42 -17.56 10.23
N MET A 948 43.73 -16.74 9.23
CA MET A 948 43.98 -17.19 7.86
C MET A 948 45.15 -18.18 7.74
N ALA A 949 46.10 -18.10 8.67
CA ALA A 949 47.24 -18.98 8.72
C ALA A 949 46.93 -20.34 9.37
N GLY A 950 45.81 -20.47 10.09
CA GLY A 950 45.51 -21.63 10.91
C GLY A 950 46.59 -21.91 11.97
N ASP A 951 47.21 -20.85 12.51
CA ASP A 951 48.35 -20.93 13.43
C ASP A 951 48.03 -20.53 14.88
N GLY A 952 46.74 -20.27 15.18
CA GLY A 952 46.23 -19.87 16.48
C GLY A 952 46.49 -18.40 16.82
N SER A 953 46.90 -17.58 15.85
CA SER A 953 47.16 -16.15 16.06
C SER A 953 45.90 -15.32 16.32
N VAL A 954 44.75 -15.80 15.86
CA VAL A 954 43.42 -15.23 16.14
C VAL A 954 42.51 -16.37 16.60
N LEU A 955 41.95 -16.24 17.80
CA LEU A 955 41.01 -17.22 18.35
C LEU A 955 39.63 -16.60 18.52
N ALA A 956 38.59 -17.39 18.24
CA ALA A 956 37.22 -17.10 18.62
C ALA A 956 36.75 -18.07 19.70
N TRP A 957 35.94 -17.61 20.65
CA TRP A 957 35.32 -18.44 21.68
C TRP A 957 33.99 -17.85 22.14
N THR A 958 33.12 -18.68 22.72
CA THR A 958 31.80 -18.24 23.17
C THR A 958 31.62 -18.36 24.67
N LYS A 959 30.80 -17.48 25.25
CA LYS A 959 30.30 -17.60 26.64
C LYS A 959 28.79 -17.63 26.62
N GLN A 960 28.18 -18.53 27.39
CA GLN A 960 26.72 -18.62 27.47
C GLN A 960 26.14 -17.34 28.11
N SER A 961 25.18 -16.71 27.45
CA SER A 961 24.50 -15.50 27.87
C SER A 961 22.98 -15.68 27.72
N GLY A 962 22.35 -16.29 28.73
CA GLY A 962 20.94 -16.69 28.65
C GLY A 962 20.72 -17.78 27.61
N ALA A 963 19.84 -17.54 26.64
CA ALA A 963 19.52 -18.45 25.54
C ALA A 963 20.48 -18.33 24.33
N LEU A 964 21.34 -17.31 24.32
CA LEU A 964 22.30 -17.02 23.25
C LEU A 964 23.74 -17.11 23.79
N TYR A 965 24.71 -16.93 22.90
CA TYR A 965 26.12 -16.82 23.21
C TYR A 965 26.62 -15.39 23.01
N ASP A 966 27.52 -14.96 23.89
CA ASP A 966 28.42 -13.84 23.63
C ASP A 966 29.67 -14.39 22.93
N LEU A 967 29.95 -13.90 21.72
CA LEU A 967 31.10 -14.29 20.90
C LEU A 967 32.27 -13.34 21.16
N TYR A 968 33.43 -13.90 21.51
CA TYR A 968 34.68 -13.17 21.70
C TYR A 968 35.66 -13.54 20.58
N ILE A 969 36.36 -12.55 20.04
CA ILE A 969 37.37 -12.72 19.00
C ILE A 969 38.63 -11.97 19.46
N GLY A 970 39.75 -12.66 19.57
CA GLY A 970 40.98 -12.11 20.15
C GLY A 970 42.24 -12.49 19.38
N GLY A 971 43.17 -11.56 19.29
CA GLY A 971 44.50 -11.72 18.70
C GLY A 971 45.50 -10.80 19.38
N GLU A 972 46.75 -11.23 19.56
CA GLU A 972 47.78 -10.41 20.23
C GLU A 972 48.03 -9.09 19.47
N GLY A 973 47.65 -7.96 20.08
CA GLY A 973 47.72 -6.63 19.44
C GLY A 973 46.47 -6.25 18.62
N GLY A 974 45.40 -7.03 18.76
CA GLY A 974 44.16 -6.89 18.00
C GLY A 974 44.12 -7.80 16.77
N VAL A 975 43.02 -7.70 16.04
CA VAL A 975 42.67 -8.58 14.92
C VAL A 975 42.61 -7.75 13.64
N LYS A 976 43.33 -8.18 12.61
CA LYS A 976 43.34 -7.49 11.31
C LYS A 976 42.41 -8.17 10.33
N ALA A 977 41.56 -7.40 9.67
CA ALA A 977 40.81 -7.84 8.50
C ALA A 977 41.75 -7.89 7.27
N GLY A 978 41.52 -8.86 6.38
CA GLY A 978 42.22 -8.94 5.11
C GLY A 978 41.73 -7.90 4.09
N GLU A 979 42.28 -7.98 2.88
CA GLU A 979 41.84 -7.14 1.74
C GLU A 979 40.36 -7.35 1.40
N ASN A 980 39.81 -8.54 1.68
CA ASN A 980 38.40 -8.86 1.51
C ASN A 980 37.76 -9.15 2.89
N ALA A 981 36.83 -8.29 3.30
CA ALA A 981 36.02 -8.47 4.50
C ALA A 981 34.52 -8.68 4.17
N ARG A 982 34.19 -8.99 2.91
CA ARG A 982 32.82 -9.19 2.45
C ARG A 982 32.08 -10.18 3.35
N ALA A 983 30.86 -9.82 3.74
CA ALA A 983 29.95 -10.66 4.53
C ALA A 983 30.47 -11.18 5.89
N LEU A 984 31.56 -10.63 6.41
CA LEU A 984 32.22 -11.16 7.62
C LEU A 984 31.29 -11.24 8.84
N PHE A 985 30.34 -10.32 8.95
CA PHE A 985 29.33 -10.28 10.02
C PHE A 985 27.90 -10.42 9.46
N ALA A 986 27.71 -10.98 8.27
CA ALA A 986 26.37 -11.13 7.70
C ALA A 986 25.51 -12.16 8.47
N CYS A 987 24.19 -11.95 8.49
CA CYS A 987 23.15 -12.85 8.98
C CYS A 987 23.28 -13.25 10.46
N PHE A 988 23.84 -12.38 11.29
CA PHE A 988 23.79 -12.51 12.74
C PHE A 988 22.46 -11.97 13.29
N ASP A 989 21.36 -12.68 13.00
CA ASP A 989 19.97 -12.22 13.22
C ASP A 989 19.66 -11.74 14.64
N HIS A 990 20.33 -12.30 15.66
CA HIS A 990 20.08 -12.01 17.07
C HIS A 990 21.14 -11.11 17.72
N VAL A 991 22.17 -10.70 16.97
CA VAL A 991 23.21 -9.81 17.50
C VAL A 991 22.63 -8.41 17.66
N ARG A 992 22.67 -7.92 18.90
CA ARG A 992 22.18 -6.57 19.26
C ARG A 992 23.30 -5.54 19.36
N ASP A 993 24.53 -5.99 19.57
CA ASP A 993 25.68 -5.14 19.86
C ASP A 993 26.98 -5.82 19.40
N ILE A 994 27.82 -5.06 18.71
CA ILE A 994 29.16 -5.47 18.25
C ILE A 994 30.17 -4.49 18.81
N ARG A 995 31.06 -4.97 19.68
CA ARG A 995 32.07 -4.15 20.37
C ARG A 995 33.46 -4.38 19.79
N PHE A 996 33.91 -3.48 18.92
CA PHE A 996 35.25 -3.57 18.33
C PHE A 996 36.37 -3.17 19.30
N ASN A 997 36.10 -2.27 20.26
CA ASN A 997 37.05 -1.83 21.30
C ASN A 997 38.44 -1.35 20.79
N GLY A 998 38.54 -0.92 19.52
CA GLY A 998 39.82 -0.60 18.88
C GLY A 998 40.73 -1.81 18.59
N ASN A 999 40.17 -3.01 18.64
CA ASN A 999 40.87 -4.29 18.46
C ASN A 999 40.53 -4.96 17.13
N PHE A 1000 39.82 -4.29 16.22
CA PHE A 1000 39.56 -4.75 14.86
C PHE A 1000 40.08 -3.71 13.89
N HIS A 1001 41.06 -4.10 13.09
CA HIS A 1001 41.92 -3.23 12.28
C HIS A 1001 41.64 -3.49 10.80
N THR A 1002 41.26 -2.44 10.05
CA THR A 1002 40.76 -2.56 8.66
C THR A 1002 41.63 -1.81 7.64
N GLU A 1003 42.86 -1.40 8.00
CA GLU A 1003 43.72 -0.55 7.17
C GLU A 1003 44.10 -1.14 5.80
N GLU A 1004 43.93 -2.45 5.60
CA GLU A 1004 44.21 -3.17 4.34
C GLU A 1004 42.93 -3.55 3.59
N THR A 1005 41.74 -3.30 4.13
CA THR A 1005 40.47 -3.81 3.58
C THR A 1005 39.97 -3.01 2.38
N ALA A 1006 39.93 -3.67 1.22
CA ALA A 1006 39.45 -3.15 -0.05
C ALA A 1006 37.96 -3.43 -0.30
N ASP A 1007 37.44 -4.60 0.12
CA ASP A 1007 36.03 -4.98 -0.05
C ASP A 1007 35.32 -5.10 1.31
N MET A 1008 34.32 -4.24 1.55
CA MET A 1008 33.43 -4.25 2.72
C MET A 1008 31.98 -4.55 2.35
N SER A 1009 31.73 -5.12 1.17
CA SER A 1009 30.38 -5.38 0.69
C SER A 1009 29.65 -6.30 1.67
N ILE A 1010 28.36 -6.03 1.90
CA ILE A 1010 27.45 -6.84 2.71
C ILE A 1010 28.01 -7.21 4.10
N LEU A 1011 28.93 -6.39 4.65
CA LEU A 1011 29.67 -6.71 5.88
C LEU A 1011 28.76 -7.07 7.06
N PHE A 1012 27.64 -6.35 7.22
CA PHE A 1012 26.63 -6.56 8.27
C PHE A 1012 25.27 -6.97 7.71
N TYR A 1013 25.21 -7.48 6.48
CA TYR A 1013 23.97 -7.85 5.80
C TYR A 1013 23.03 -8.67 6.68
N HIS A 1014 21.76 -8.29 6.79
CA HIS A 1014 20.75 -8.94 7.64
C HIS A 1014 21.14 -9.13 9.12
N CYS A 1015 21.89 -8.21 9.73
CA CYS A 1015 21.99 -8.12 11.19
C CYS A 1015 20.69 -7.54 11.80
N ARG A 1016 19.58 -8.28 11.68
CA ARG A 1016 18.22 -7.74 11.91
C ARG A 1016 17.98 -7.22 13.32
N ALA A 1017 18.64 -7.74 14.35
CA ALA A 1017 18.50 -7.29 15.73
C ALA A 1017 19.47 -6.16 16.15
N LEU A 1018 20.38 -5.75 15.27
CA LEU A 1018 21.37 -4.72 15.57
C LEU A 1018 20.67 -3.36 15.70
N GLU A 1019 20.81 -2.70 16.84
CA GLU A 1019 20.12 -1.41 17.09
C GLU A 1019 21.04 -0.20 16.89
N GLU A 1020 22.29 -0.32 17.31
CA GLU A 1020 23.31 0.72 17.18
C GLU A 1020 24.65 0.08 16.82
N LEU A 1021 25.46 0.78 16.03
CA LEU A 1021 26.78 0.31 15.63
C LEU A 1021 27.80 1.45 15.59
N ASP A 1022 28.91 1.27 16.29
CA ASP A 1022 30.03 2.22 16.30
C ASP A 1022 31.19 1.72 15.44
N LEU A 1023 31.38 2.35 14.27
CA LEU A 1023 32.46 2.04 13.33
C LEU A 1023 33.55 3.11 13.30
N SER A 1024 33.58 4.02 14.28
CA SER A 1024 34.54 5.14 14.26
C SER A 1024 36.02 4.74 14.37
N GLY A 1025 36.29 3.48 14.69
CA GLY A 1025 37.63 2.90 14.70
C GLY A 1025 38.08 2.29 13.37
N PHE A 1026 37.22 2.24 12.34
CA PHE A 1026 37.55 1.64 11.05
C PHE A 1026 38.43 2.59 10.23
N ASP A 1027 39.52 2.07 9.68
CA ASP A 1027 40.28 2.73 8.62
C ASP A 1027 39.76 2.20 7.27
N THR A 1028 39.07 3.05 6.51
CA THR A 1028 38.51 2.70 5.20
C THR A 1028 39.32 3.31 4.05
N ALA A 1029 40.53 3.81 4.30
CA ALA A 1029 41.32 4.52 3.28
C ALA A 1029 41.71 3.65 2.08
N GLN A 1030 41.67 2.31 2.19
CA GLN A 1030 41.89 1.38 1.08
C GLN A 1030 40.60 0.82 0.48
N THR A 1031 39.43 1.10 1.06
CA THR A 1031 38.16 0.53 0.64
C THR A 1031 37.76 1.01 -0.76
N VAL A 1032 37.43 0.06 -1.63
CA VAL A 1032 37.01 0.25 -3.02
C VAL A 1032 35.51 0.00 -3.18
N THR A 1033 34.92 -0.88 -2.39
CA THR A 1033 33.47 -1.14 -2.40
C THR A 1033 32.91 -1.32 -0.98
N MET A 1034 31.71 -0.80 -0.77
CA MET A 1034 30.91 -0.97 0.44
C MET A 1034 29.45 -1.29 0.11
N ARG A 1035 29.21 -1.91 -1.05
CA ARG A 1035 27.87 -2.27 -1.52
C ARG A 1035 27.11 -3.06 -0.46
N GLY A 1036 25.89 -2.64 -0.12
CA GLY A 1036 25.03 -3.38 0.80
C GLY A 1036 25.59 -3.56 2.22
N MET A 1037 26.58 -2.77 2.65
CA MET A 1037 27.28 -2.97 3.93
C MET A 1037 26.34 -3.16 5.13
N PHE A 1038 25.19 -2.47 5.14
CA PHE A 1038 24.14 -2.55 6.18
C PHE A 1038 22.80 -3.08 5.65
N GLU A 1039 22.78 -3.63 4.44
CA GLU A 1039 21.53 -4.06 3.81
C GLU A 1039 20.75 -5.04 4.70
N GLY A 1040 19.45 -4.80 4.87
CA GLY A 1040 18.55 -5.63 5.68
C GLY A 1040 18.74 -5.52 7.20
N CYS A 1041 19.46 -4.51 7.71
CA CYS A 1041 19.56 -4.21 9.14
C CYS A 1041 18.32 -3.47 9.67
N GLU A 1042 17.17 -4.13 9.66
CA GLU A 1042 15.85 -3.53 9.89
C GLU A 1042 15.71 -2.74 11.21
N ASN A 1043 16.36 -3.17 12.30
CA ASN A 1043 16.30 -2.49 13.61
C ASN A 1043 17.42 -1.48 13.85
N LEU A 1044 18.33 -1.27 12.89
CA LEU A 1044 19.44 -0.34 13.04
C LEU A 1044 18.89 1.09 13.08
N LYS A 1045 19.01 1.74 14.24
CA LYS A 1045 18.50 3.10 14.48
C LYS A 1045 19.55 4.16 14.21
N LYS A 1046 20.81 3.82 14.47
CA LYS A 1046 21.95 4.72 14.41
C LYS A 1046 23.23 3.97 14.06
N VAL A 1047 24.01 4.56 13.16
CA VAL A 1047 25.36 4.12 12.83
C VAL A 1047 26.34 5.28 13.00
N ASN A 1048 27.48 5.04 13.64
CA ASN A 1048 28.56 6.02 13.73
C ASN A 1048 29.64 5.72 12.69
N LEU A 1049 29.67 6.53 11.63
CA LEU A 1049 30.60 6.42 10.49
C LEU A 1049 31.77 7.42 10.59
N ALA A 1050 31.93 8.08 11.74
CA ALA A 1050 32.96 9.10 11.91
C ALA A 1050 34.36 8.54 11.63
N GLY A 1051 35.10 9.16 10.71
CA GLY A 1051 36.45 8.73 10.34
C GLY A 1051 36.54 7.89 9.07
N PHE A 1052 35.40 7.56 8.44
CA PHE A 1052 35.40 6.92 7.12
C PHE A 1052 36.06 7.84 6.08
N SER A 1053 37.00 7.27 5.34
CA SER A 1053 37.61 7.83 4.13
C SER A 1053 37.06 7.09 2.92
N THR A 1054 36.34 7.78 2.03
CA THR A 1054 35.69 7.15 0.87
C THR A 1054 36.29 7.54 -0.48
N GLU A 1055 37.44 8.25 -0.49
CA GLU A 1055 38.12 8.78 -1.70
C GLU A 1055 38.49 7.73 -2.78
N ARG A 1056 38.44 6.44 -2.44
CA ARG A 1056 38.74 5.31 -3.33
C ARG A 1056 37.50 4.48 -3.70
N VAL A 1057 36.37 4.71 -3.06
CA VAL A 1057 35.17 3.89 -3.20
C VAL A 1057 34.53 4.16 -4.56
N THR A 1058 34.22 3.09 -5.29
CA THR A 1058 33.57 3.15 -6.61
C THR A 1058 32.14 2.61 -6.60
N ASP A 1059 31.75 1.82 -5.60
CA ASP A 1059 30.40 1.23 -5.48
C ASP A 1059 29.84 1.41 -4.06
N MET A 1060 28.70 2.09 -3.96
CA MET A 1060 27.92 2.31 -2.74
C MET A 1060 26.46 1.87 -2.89
N ALA A 1061 26.14 1.07 -3.91
CA ALA A 1061 24.79 0.60 -4.12
C ALA A 1061 24.27 -0.15 -2.89
N PHE A 1062 23.00 0.06 -2.55
CA PHE A 1062 22.30 -0.63 -1.47
C PHE A 1062 22.87 -0.45 -0.05
N LEU A 1063 23.77 0.53 0.18
CA LEU A 1063 24.51 0.67 1.44
C LEU A 1063 23.64 0.54 2.70
N PHE A 1064 22.45 1.18 2.73
CA PHE A 1064 21.46 1.13 3.80
C PHE A 1064 20.12 0.51 3.36
N TYR A 1065 20.10 -0.29 2.29
CA TYR A 1065 18.87 -0.88 1.76
C TYR A 1065 18.10 -1.66 2.83
N GLY A 1066 16.84 -1.32 3.06
CA GLY A 1066 15.98 -2.01 4.05
C GLY A 1066 16.28 -1.68 5.51
N CYS A 1067 17.10 -0.66 5.82
CA CYS A 1067 17.32 -0.17 7.19
C CYS A 1067 16.11 0.65 7.69
N SER A 1068 14.94 0.01 7.82
CA SER A 1068 13.66 0.68 8.04
C SER A 1068 13.56 1.47 9.36
N SER A 1069 14.33 1.11 10.39
CA SER A 1069 14.38 1.83 11.67
C SER A 1069 15.43 2.94 11.74
N LEU A 1070 16.22 3.15 10.68
CA LEU A 1070 17.33 4.11 10.67
C LEU A 1070 16.81 5.54 10.74
N LYS A 1071 17.20 6.28 11.79
CA LYS A 1071 16.72 7.64 12.03
C LYS A 1071 17.69 8.72 11.58
N GLU A 1072 18.97 8.42 11.69
CA GLU A 1072 20.07 9.30 11.33
C GLU A 1072 21.26 8.47 10.81
N ALA A 1073 21.88 8.95 9.74
CA ALA A 1073 23.16 8.47 9.24
C ALA A 1073 23.98 9.67 8.75
N ASP A 1074 25.12 9.93 9.39
CA ASP A 1074 26.02 11.01 8.97
C ASP A 1074 26.89 10.56 7.81
N VAL A 1075 26.46 10.88 6.59
CA VAL A 1075 27.19 10.65 5.33
C VAL A 1075 27.80 11.93 4.77
N SER A 1076 27.69 13.05 5.48
CA SER A 1076 28.10 14.39 4.99
C SER A 1076 29.60 14.51 4.68
N GLY A 1077 30.42 13.64 5.29
CA GLY A 1077 31.87 13.58 5.08
C GLY A 1077 32.33 12.68 3.93
N PHE A 1078 31.41 12.02 3.21
CA PHE A 1078 31.78 11.09 2.13
C PHE A 1078 32.29 11.84 0.90
N ASP A 1079 33.50 11.48 0.45
CA ASP A 1079 33.98 11.77 -0.91
C ASP A 1079 33.40 10.71 -1.85
N THR A 1080 32.43 11.10 -2.69
CA THR A 1080 31.79 10.23 -3.66
C THR A 1080 32.30 10.43 -5.09
N SER A 1081 33.38 11.19 -5.29
CA SER A 1081 33.87 11.62 -6.61
C SER A 1081 34.29 10.48 -7.54
N ARG A 1082 34.40 9.24 -7.04
CA ARG A 1082 34.72 8.04 -7.83
C ARG A 1082 33.59 7.02 -7.91
N VAL A 1083 32.49 7.26 -7.21
CA VAL A 1083 31.38 6.32 -7.13
C VAL A 1083 30.61 6.31 -8.45
N THR A 1084 30.44 5.13 -9.02
CA THR A 1084 29.74 4.91 -10.29
C THR A 1084 28.34 4.32 -10.12
N ASP A 1085 28.06 3.67 -9.00
CA ASP A 1085 26.74 3.11 -8.66
C ASP A 1085 26.34 3.49 -7.23
N MET A 1086 25.17 4.11 -7.09
CA MET A 1086 24.53 4.51 -5.83
C MET A 1086 23.08 4.02 -5.75
N SER A 1087 22.71 3.05 -6.60
CA SER A 1087 21.34 2.56 -6.70
C SER A 1087 20.85 2.01 -5.35
N GLY A 1088 19.64 2.38 -4.95
CA GLY A 1088 19.02 1.89 -3.71
C GLY A 1088 19.77 2.21 -2.42
N MET A 1089 20.71 3.18 -2.40
CA MET A 1089 21.56 3.46 -1.25
C MET A 1089 20.78 3.67 0.06
N PHE A 1090 19.62 4.33 0.01
CA PHE A 1090 18.72 4.56 1.15
C PHE A 1090 17.32 3.95 0.94
N TYR A 1091 17.21 2.91 0.12
CA TYR A 1091 15.94 2.24 -0.15
C TYR A 1091 15.30 1.77 1.15
N ASN A 1092 14.02 2.09 1.33
CA ASN A 1092 13.18 1.68 2.44
C ASN A 1092 13.72 2.09 3.83
N CYS A 1093 14.43 3.22 3.91
CA CYS A 1093 14.81 3.86 5.18
C CYS A 1093 13.64 4.68 5.75
N MET A 1094 12.54 3.98 6.08
CA MET A 1094 11.24 4.60 6.41
C MET A 1094 11.28 5.58 7.59
N GLU A 1095 12.15 5.36 8.58
CA GLU A 1095 12.24 6.19 9.78
C GLU A 1095 13.24 7.37 9.67
N LEU A 1096 13.89 7.56 8.51
CA LEU A 1096 14.89 8.60 8.29
C LEU A 1096 14.21 9.98 8.20
N GLU A 1097 14.52 10.88 9.16
CA GLU A 1097 13.88 12.21 9.26
C GLU A 1097 14.72 13.30 8.57
N GLU A 1098 16.05 13.21 8.67
CA GLU A 1098 17.01 14.16 8.09
C GLU A 1098 18.16 13.38 7.44
N LEU A 1099 18.62 13.87 6.28
CA LEU A 1099 19.76 13.30 5.56
C LEU A 1099 20.51 14.41 4.80
N ASP A 1100 21.82 14.54 5.06
CA ASP A 1100 22.68 15.51 4.36
C ASP A 1100 23.50 14.80 3.28
N VAL A 1101 23.05 14.92 2.02
CA VAL A 1101 23.77 14.48 0.81
C VAL A 1101 24.34 15.65 -0.01
N SER A 1102 24.28 16.87 0.51
CA SER A 1102 24.65 18.08 -0.24
C SER A 1102 26.12 18.14 -0.68
N GLY A 1103 26.98 17.36 -0.01
CA GLY A 1103 28.40 17.21 -0.32
C GLY A 1103 28.74 16.16 -1.37
N PHE A 1104 27.77 15.39 -1.88
CA PHE A 1104 28.05 14.30 -2.82
C PHE A 1104 28.48 14.84 -4.19
N ASP A 1105 29.65 14.42 -4.65
CA ASP A 1105 30.08 14.54 -6.05
C ASP A 1105 29.55 13.34 -6.84
N THR A 1106 28.56 13.58 -7.71
CA THR A 1106 27.86 12.53 -8.45
C THR A 1106 28.25 12.48 -9.93
N GLY A 1107 29.23 13.27 -10.39
CA GLY A 1107 29.58 13.40 -11.82
C GLY A 1107 30.20 12.15 -12.47
N ASN A 1108 30.37 11.07 -11.70
CA ASN A 1108 30.77 9.75 -12.19
C ASN A 1108 29.68 8.66 -12.01
N ALA A 1109 28.57 8.97 -11.36
CA ALA A 1109 27.49 8.02 -11.09
C ALA A 1109 26.67 7.74 -12.36
N ALA A 1110 26.73 6.50 -12.83
CA ALA A 1110 25.97 6.02 -13.98
C ALA A 1110 24.58 5.49 -13.59
N ALA A 1111 24.42 4.97 -12.37
CA ALA A 1111 23.17 4.40 -11.88
C ALA A 1111 22.75 4.98 -10.51
N MET A 1112 21.50 5.45 -10.45
CA MET A 1112 20.89 6.07 -9.25
C MET A 1112 19.45 5.62 -9.01
N SER A 1113 19.00 4.55 -9.67
CA SER A 1113 17.64 4.03 -9.50
C SER A 1113 17.36 3.71 -8.02
N TRP A 1114 16.15 4.00 -7.58
CA TRP A 1114 15.65 3.71 -6.24
C TRP A 1114 16.40 4.32 -5.05
N MET A 1115 17.31 5.29 -5.28
CA MET A 1115 18.24 5.78 -4.24
C MET A 1115 17.55 6.19 -2.92
N PHE A 1116 16.38 6.85 -2.99
CA PHE A 1116 15.59 7.30 -1.84
C PHE A 1116 14.19 6.66 -1.78
N TYR A 1117 14.00 5.50 -2.41
CA TYR A 1117 12.71 4.81 -2.45
C TYR A 1117 12.15 4.57 -1.04
N SER A 1118 10.88 4.91 -0.81
CA SER A 1118 10.14 4.78 0.44
C SER A 1118 10.79 5.44 1.67
N CYS A 1119 11.45 6.59 1.50
CA CYS A 1119 11.88 7.45 2.60
C CYS A 1119 10.70 8.29 3.14
N ILE A 1120 9.67 7.63 3.68
CA ILE A 1120 8.35 8.23 3.98
C ILE A 1120 8.36 9.36 5.04
N ARG A 1121 9.42 9.47 5.85
CA ARG A 1121 9.58 10.49 6.91
C ARG A 1121 10.48 11.67 6.54
N LEU A 1122 11.15 11.61 5.39
CA LEU A 1122 12.07 12.66 4.98
C LEU A 1122 11.28 13.92 4.59
N GLU A 1123 11.46 15.02 5.31
CA GLU A 1123 10.73 16.28 5.07
C GLU A 1123 11.41 17.19 4.03
N GLU A 1124 12.74 17.22 4.06
CA GLU A 1124 13.61 18.02 3.19
C GLU A 1124 14.82 17.18 2.74
N LEU A 1125 15.28 17.40 1.51
CA LEU A 1125 16.46 16.75 0.94
C LEU A 1125 17.12 17.69 -0.08
N ASP A 1126 18.39 18.03 0.13
CA ASP A 1126 19.16 18.88 -0.80
C ASP A 1126 19.94 18.02 -1.81
N VAL A 1127 19.37 17.89 -3.02
CA VAL A 1127 20.01 17.26 -4.19
C VAL A 1127 20.46 18.28 -5.23
N SER A 1128 20.44 19.58 -4.92
CA SER A 1128 20.67 20.65 -5.90
C SER A 1128 22.09 20.66 -6.48
N GLY A 1129 23.04 20.03 -5.77
CA GLY A 1129 24.44 19.88 -6.19
C GLY A 1129 24.73 18.65 -7.06
N PHE A 1130 23.75 17.78 -7.32
CA PHE A 1130 23.98 16.54 -8.08
C PHE A 1130 24.27 16.84 -9.56
N ASP A 1131 25.43 16.42 -10.04
CA ASP A 1131 25.76 16.29 -11.46
C ASP A 1131 25.29 14.92 -11.95
N THR A 1132 24.25 14.90 -12.79
CA THR A 1132 23.68 13.67 -13.34
C THR A 1132 24.03 13.43 -14.81
N SER A 1133 25.01 14.16 -15.35
CA SER A 1133 25.35 14.14 -16.80
C SER A 1133 25.79 12.79 -17.34
N LYS A 1134 26.13 11.82 -16.47
CA LYS A 1134 26.49 10.45 -16.84
C LYS A 1134 25.45 9.40 -16.44
N THR A 1135 24.39 9.79 -15.76
CA THR A 1135 23.39 8.86 -15.26
C THR A 1135 22.50 8.38 -16.39
N THR A 1136 22.32 7.07 -16.52
CA THR A 1136 21.47 6.44 -17.56
C THR A 1136 20.17 5.87 -16.99
N ALA A 1137 20.12 5.58 -15.68
CA ALA A 1137 18.94 5.02 -15.00
C ALA A 1137 18.64 5.77 -13.69
N MET A 1138 17.40 6.28 -13.58
CA MET A 1138 16.88 7.00 -12.41
C MET A 1138 15.48 6.54 -11.99
N ARG A 1139 15.07 5.34 -12.42
CA ARG A 1139 13.76 4.77 -12.11
C ARG A 1139 13.49 4.84 -10.60
N SER A 1140 12.31 5.33 -10.23
CA SER A 1140 11.81 5.34 -8.85
C SER A 1140 12.73 6.00 -7.80
N MET A 1141 13.60 6.93 -8.22
CA MET A 1141 14.61 7.52 -7.33
C MET A 1141 14.01 8.12 -6.04
N PHE A 1142 12.84 8.74 -6.10
CA PHE A 1142 12.12 9.36 -4.97
C PHE A 1142 10.76 8.73 -4.70
N TYR A 1143 10.52 7.49 -5.14
CA TYR A 1143 9.25 6.79 -4.95
C TYR A 1143 8.81 6.79 -3.48
N ASP A 1144 7.53 7.06 -3.23
CA ASP A 1144 6.85 7.08 -1.92
C ASP A 1144 7.50 7.98 -0.86
N CYS A 1145 8.17 9.07 -1.25
CA CYS A 1145 8.68 10.10 -0.32
C CYS A 1145 7.55 11.01 0.19
N ARG A 1146 6.59 10.44 0.93
CA ARG A 1146 5.30 11.08 1.25
C ARG A 1146 5.38 12.39 2.02
N GLN A 1147 6.43 12.62 2.81
CA GLN A 1147 6.60 13.85 3.61
C GLN A 1147 7.48 14.91 2.95
N LEU A 1148 8.11 14.60 1.82
CA LEU A 1148 8.98 15.53 1.12
C LEU A 1148 8.14 16.68 0.55
N THR A 1149 8.40 17.91 1.00
CA THR A 1149 7.56 19.07 0.65
C THR A 1149 8.07 19.89 -0.55
N SER A 1150 9.37 19.85 -0.80
CA SER A 1150 10.05 20.51 -1.92
C SER A 1150 11.30 19.73 -2.29
N LEU A 1151 11.69 19.74 -3.57
CA LEU A 1151 12.90 19.10 -4.06
C LEU A 1151 13.48 19.91 -5.23
N ASP A 1152 14.74 20.31 -5.14
CA ASP A 1152 15.40 21.10 -6.19
C ASP A 1152 16.16 20.21 -7.18
N VAL A 1153 15.50 19.88 -8.30
CA VAL A 1153 16.06 19.03 -9.38
C VAL A 1153 16.51 19.82 -10.61
N ARG A 1154 16.57 21.16 -10.53
CA ARG A 1154 16.87 22.02 -11.70
C ARG A 1154 18.27 21.81 -12.28
N GLY A 1155 19.18 21.27 -11.47
CA GLY A 1155 20.56 20.95 -11.87
C GLY A 1155 20.71 19.61 -12.58
N PHE A 1156 19.66 18.79 -12.65
CA PHE A 1156 19.75 17.45 -13.23
C PHE A 1156 19.88 17.54 -14.76
N ASP A 1157 20.99 17.02 -15.28
CA ASP A 1157 21.18 16.69 -16.69
C ASP A 1157 20.61 15.28 -16.94
N THR A 1158 19.46 15.20 -17.61
CA THR A 1158 18.78 13.93 -17.90
C THR A 1158 19.00 13.46 -19.34
N GLY A 1159 19.89 14.11 -20.11
CA GLY A 1159 20.03 13.86 -21.55
C GLY A 1159 20.49 12.44 -21.91
N ASN A 1160 21.08 11.71 -20.96
CA ASN A 1160 21.51 10.32 -21.09
C ASN A 1160 20.57 9.30 -20.44
N VAL A 1161 19.49 9.74 -19.78
CA VAL A 1161 18.58 8.87 -19.02
C VAL A 1161 17.59 8.18 -19.97
N THR A 1162 17.51 6.85 -19.89
CA THR A 1162 16.58 6.03 -20.68
C THR A 1162 15.36 5.56 -19.90
N ASP A 1163 15.45 5.46 -18.57
CA ASP A 1163 14.32 5.10 -17.69
C ASP A 1163 14.25 6.05 -16.48
N MET A 1164 13.14 6.77 -16.39
CA MET A 1164 12.75 7.62 -15.27
C MET A 1164 11.30 7.35 -14.83
N GLY A 1165 10.79 6.14 -15.11
CA GLY A 1165 9.49 5.69 -14.65
C GLY A 1165 9.41 5.76 -13.12
N TYR A 1166 8.23 6.09 -12.62
CA TYR A 1166 7.92 6.13 -11.18
C TYR A 1166 8.80 7.08 -10.34
N MET A 1167 9.58 7.97 -10.96
CA MET A 1167 10.65 8.74 -10.28
C MET A 1167 10.15 9.49 -9.04
N PHE A 1168 8.96 10.07 -9.09
CA PHE A 1168 8.31 10.82 -8.00
C PHE A 1168 6.99 10.19 -7.54
N TYR A 1169 6.70 8.95 -7.92
CA TYR A 1169 5.46 8.25 -7.55
C TYR A 1169 5.19 8.35 -6.04
N GLY A 1170 3.97 8.70 -5.64
CA GLY A 1170 3.55 8.72 -4.23
C GLY A 1170 4.16 9.86 -3.39
N CYS A 1171 4.82 10.84 -4.00
CA CYS A 1171 5.32 12.06 -3.34
C CYS A 1171 4.16 13.02 -2.99
N SER A 1172 3.22 12.54 -2.18
CA SER A 1172 1.93 13.18 -1.94
C SER A 1172 1.98 14.56 -1.28
N SER A 1173 3.07 14.92 -0.59
CA SER A 1173 3.25 16.26 0.02
C SER A 1173 4.09 17.22 -0.82
N LEU A 1174 4.59 16.79 -1.98
CA LEU A 1174 5.46 17.60 -2.84
C LEU A 1174 4.64 18.70 -3.51
N ARG A 1175 4.96 19.97 -3.23
CA ARG A 1175 4.13 21.11 -3.66
C ARG A 1175 4.58 21.78 -4.95
N GLU A 1176 5.89 21.82 -5.14
CA GLU A 1176 6.55 22.43 -6.29
C GLU A 1176 7.68 21.52 -6.75
N LEU A 1177 7.82 21.40 -8.07
CA LEU A 1177 8.89 20.64 -8.71
C LEU A 1177 9.18 21.27 -10.07
N ASP A 1178 10.39 21.76 -10.26
CA ASP A 1178 10.82 22.36 -11.52
C ASP A 1178 11.59 21.34 -12.36
N VAL A 1179 10.90 20.71 -13.30
CA VAL A 1179 11.45 19.75 -14.27
C VAL A 1179 11.68 20.37 -15.66
N SER A 1180 11.58 21.70 -15.79
CA SER A 1180 11.66 22.38 -17.10
C SER A 1180 13.01 22.18 -17.82
N GLY A 1181 14.06 21.86 -17.06
CA GLY A 1181 15.39 21.56 -17.56
C GLY A 1181 15.62 20.11 -17.98
N PHE A 1182 14.65 19.21 -17.81
CA PHE A 1182 14.82 17.79 -18.14
C PHE A 1182 14.89 17.61 -19.66
N GLU A 1183 16.02 17.09 -20.15
CA GLU A 1183 16.20 16.64 -21.52
C GLU A 1183 15.76 15.18 -21.64
N THR A 1184 14.59 14.89 -22.23
CA THR A 1184 14.02 13.52 -22.27
C THR A 1184 14.17 12.83 -23.65
N GLY A 1185 14.99 13.36 -24.56
CA GLY A 1185 15.10 12.85 -25.94
C GLY A 1185 15.66 11.43 -26.06
N LEU A 1186 16.23 10.85 -24.99
CA LEU A 1186 16.63 9.45 -24.91
C LEU A 1186 15.73 8.59 -23.99
N ALA A 1187 14.78 9.19 -23.28
CA ALA A 1187 13.89 8.50 -22.34
C ALA A 1187 12.96 7.54 -23.09
N GLN A 1188 12.84 6.31 -22.58
CA GLN A 1188 11.98 5.25 -23.11
C GLN A 1188 10.81 4.94 -22.17
N ASP A 1189 10.98 5.05 -20.85
CA ASP A 1189 9.92 4.84 -19.86
C ASP A 1189 9.83 6.05 -18.90
N MET A 1190 8.64 6.64 -18.83
CA MET A 1190 8.23 7.69 -17.89
C MET A 1190 6.87 7.36 -17.24
N SER A 1191 6.49 6.09 -17.24
CA SER A 1191 5.22 5.64 -16.67
C SER A 1191 5.16 5.98 -15.19
N TYR A 1192 4.01 6.47 -14.76
CA TYR A 1192 3.70 6.80 -13.37
C TYR A 1192 4.70 7.75 -12.70
N MET A 1193 5.45 8.52 -13.49
CA MET A 1193 6.56 9.36 -13.01
C MET A 1193 6.13 10.31 -11.89
N PHE A 1194 4.93 10.90 -11.98
CA PHE A 1194 4.36 11.80 -10.98
C PHE A 1194 3.12 11.22 -10.30
N TYR A 1195 2.83 9.93 -10.47
CA TYR A 1195 1.57 9.35 -10.01
C TYR A 1195 1.38 9.54 -8.50
N GLY A 1196 0.22 10.01 -8.06
CA GLY A 1196 -0.06 10.23 -6.64
C GLY A 1196 0.72 11.39 -6.00
N CYS A 1197 1.29 12.32 -6.79
CA CYS A 1197 1.78 13.61 -6.30
C CYS A 1197 0.62 14.57 -6.06
N LEU A 1198 -0.20 14.27 -5.04
CA LEU A 1198 -1.49 14.90 -4.77
C LEU A 1198 -1.41 16.42 -4.53
N ASP A 1199 -0.30 16.92 -3.96
CA ASP A 1199 -0.11 18.34 -3.65
C ASP A 1199 0.62 19.15 -4.75
N LEU A 1200 1.05 18.52 -5.85
CA LEU A 1200 1.90 19.13 -6.88
C LEU A 1200 1.10 20.08 -7.80
N ALA A 1201 1.25 21.39 -7.60
CA ALA A 1201 0.31 22.37 -8.14
C ALA A 1201 0.51 22.80 -9.60
N GLU A 1202 1.73 22.72 -10.13
CA GLU A 1202 2.10 23.10 -11.50
C GLU A 1202 3.34 22.30 -11.93
N LEU A 1203 3.43 21.98 -13.22
CA LEU A 1203 4.58 21.28 -13.79
C LEU A 1203 4.84 21.80 -15.21
N ASP A 1204 6.05 22.32 -15.44
CA ASP A 1204 6.47 22.75 -16.78
C ASP A 1204 7.13 21.59 -17.52
N LEU A 1205 6.36 20.95 -18.40
CA LEU A 1205 6.81 19.86 -19.27
C LEU A 1205 7.31 20.34 -20.64
N SER A 1206 7.48 21.65 -20.86
CA SER A 1206 7.82 22.18 -22.19
C SER A 1206 9.20 21.76 -22.72
N GLY A 1207 10.09 21.31 -21.82
CA GLY A 1207 11.39 20.73 -22.15
C GLY A 1207 11.35 19.25 -22.56
N PHE A 1208 10.23 18.56 -22.37
CA PHE A 1208 10.12 17.12 -22.62
C PHE A 1208 10.02 16.84 -24.12
N ASP A 1209 10.96 16.03 -24.63
CA ASP A 1209 10.92 15.39 -25.93
C ASP A 1209 10.32 13.98 -25.80
N MET A 1210 9.20 13.75 -26.48
CA MET A 1210 8.45 12.50 -26.43
C MET A 1210 8.76 11.56 -27.61
N GLU A 1211 9.68 11.90 -28.51
CA GLU A 1211 9.93 11.13 -29.74
C GLU A 1211 10.35 9.66 -29.49
N ARG A 1212 11.00 9.37 -28.35
CA ARG A 1212 11.53 8.03 -28.02
C ARG A 1212 10.83 7.33 -26.86
N VAL A 1213 9.88 8.00 -26.22
CA VAL A 1213 9.18 7.48 -25.04
C VAL A 1213 8.18 6.42 -25.49
N ARG A 1214 8.30 5.20 -24.96
CA ARG A 1214 7.45 4.05 -25.26
C ARG A 1214 6.35 3.84 -24.22
N PHE A 1215 6.62 4.22 -22.97
CA PHE A 1215 5.70 4.03 -21.86
C PHE A 1215 5.53 5.35 -21.08
N THR A 1216 4.28 5.83 -21.01
CA THR A 1216 3.87 7.05 -20.29
C THR A 1216 2.62 6.81 -19.45
N GLU A 1217 2.26 5.54 -19.23
CA GLU A 1217 1.02 5.18 -18.56
C GLU A 1217 0.96 5.79 -17.17
N GLY A 1218 -0.17 6.42 -16.82
CA GLY A 1218 -0.38 7.01 -15.50
C GLY A 1218 0.62 8.10 -15.10
N MET A 1219 1.42 8.65 -16.03
CA MET A 1219 2.52 9.58 -15.75
C MET A 1219 2.09 10.75 -14.85
N LEU A 1220 0.87 11.27 -15.06
CA LEU A 1220 0.27 12.37 -14.29
C LEU A 1220 -0.92 11.93 -13.42
N THR A 1221 -1.24 10.64 -13.38
CA THR A 1221 -2.48 10.16 -12.73
C THR A 1221 -2.42 10.33 -11.21
N GLY A 1222 -3.49 10.86 -10.61
CA GLY A 1222 -3.47 11.21 -9.20
C GLY A 1222 -2.58 12.42 -8.88
N THR A 1223 -2.27 13.25 -9.88
CA THR A 1223 -1.81 14.64 -9.67
C THR A 1223 -2.99 15.60 -9.88
N VAL A 1224 -2.89 16.83 -9.37
CA VAL A 1224 -3.88 17.86 -9.70
C VAL A 1224 -3.77 18.38 -11.14
N LEU A 1225 -2.76 17.91 -11.90
CA LEU A 1225 -2.47 18.28 -13.29
C LEU A 1225 -3.05 17.30 -14.30
N GLU A 1226 -3.65 16.20 -13.86
CA GLU A 1226 -4.25 15.17 -14.73
C GLU A 1226 -5.33 15.73 -15.69
N SER A 1227 -5.87 16.91 -15.39
CA SER A 1227 -6.85 17.61 -16.22
C SER A 1227 -6.28 18.62 -17.24
N GLU A 1228 -4.97 18.92 -17.18
CA GLU A 1228 -4.25 19.82 -18.11
C GLU A 1228 -3.51 19.00 -19.19
#